data_AF-A0ABD2NB79-F1
#
_entry.id   AF-A0ABD2NB79-F1
#
_cell.length_a   1.000
_cell.length_b   1.000
_cell.length_c   1.000
_cell.angle_alpha   90.00
_cell.angle_beta   90.00
_cell.angle_gamma   90.00
#
_symmetry.space_group_name_H-M   'P 1'
#
loop_
_entity.id
_entity.type
_entity.pdbx_description
1 polymer ?
#
loop_
_entity_poly.entity_id
_entity_poly.type
_entity_poly.pdbx_seq_one_letter_code
_entity_poly.pdbx_strand_id
1 'polypeptide(L)'
;MKYKKLTNAQRSGLNQIPNRRFTLWWSPTINRANVYVGFQVQLDLTGIFMHGKIPTLKISLIQIFRAHLWQKVHESIVMDLCQVFDQELDALEIETVQKETIHPRKSYKMNSSCADILLFSAYKWNVSRPSLLADTKDTMDNTTTQKYWIDVQLRWGDYDSHDVERYARAKFLDYTTDNMSIYPSPTGVLIAIDLAYNLHSAYGNWFPGCKPLIQQAMAKIMKANPALYVLRERIRKALQLYSSEPTEPYLSSQNYGELFSNQIIWFVDDTNVYRVTIHKTFEGNLTTKPINGAIFIFNPRTGQLFLKIIHTSVWAGQKRLGQLAKWKTAEEVAALIRSLPVEEQPKQIIVTRKGMLDPLEVHLLDFPNIVIKGSELQLPFQACLKIEKFGDLILKATEPQMVLFNLYDDWLKTISSYTAFSRLILILRALHVNTERTKVILKPERTTITEPHHIWPTLSDDEWIKVEVQLKDLILADYGKKNNVNVASLTQSEIRDIILGMEISAPSAQRQQIAEIEKQTKEQSQLTATTTRTVNKHGDEIITSTTSNYETQTFSSKTEWRVRAISATNLHLRTNHIYVSSDDIKETGYTYILPKNVLKKFVTISDLRAQICAFLYGVSPPDNPQVKELRCLVLPPQWGTHQTVHLPNTPPNHPFLKDMEPLGWIHTQPNELPQLSPQDITNHSKLMSDNPSWDGEKTIIITCSFTPGSCSLTAYKLTPSGYEWGRQNTDKGNNPKGYLPSHYEKVQMLLSDRFLGFFMVPSQGSWNYNFMGVRHDPSMKYELQLANPKEFYHEVHRPAHFLNFSSLEDGDGSGADREDAFA
;
A
#
# COMPACT_ATOMS: atom_id res chain seq x y z
N MET A 1 -12.11 -19.97 8.66
CA MET A 1 -11.21 -21.01 8.08
C MET A 1 -11.94 -22.24 7.53
N LYS A 2 -13.13 -22.63 8.05
CA LYS A 2 -13.89 -23.84 7.64
C LYS A 2 -14.14 -23.96 6.13
N TYR A 3 -14.40 -22.86 5.45
CA TYR A 3 -14.68 -22.80 4.00
C TYR A 3 -13.45 -22.62 3.11
N LYS A 4 -12.24 -22.51 3.69
CA LYS A 4 -11.01 -22.47 2.89
C LYS A 4 -10.56 -23.90 2.58
N LYS A 5 -10.03 -24.13 1.37
CA LYS A 5 -9.37 -25.39 1.01
C LYS A 5 -8.07 -25.48 1.80
N LEU A 6 -8.06 -26.32 2.83
CA LEU A 6 -6.95 -26.51 3.76
C LEU A 6 -6.47 -27.96 3.68
N THR A 7 -5.20 -28.18 4.01
CA THR A 7 -4.66 -29.54 4.13
C THR A 7 -5.28 -30.25 5.35
N ASN A 8 -5.25 -31.58 5.35
CA ASN A 8 -5.75 -32.37 6.48
C ASN A 8 -5.01 -32.04 7.80
N ALA A 9 -3.70 -31.74 7.72
CA ALA A 9 -2.91 -31.27 8.86
C ALA A 9 -3.41 -29.92 9.42
N GLN A 10 -3.76 -28.96 8.57
CA GLN A 10 -4.33 -27.68 8.99
C GLN A 10 -5.72 -27.85 9.61
N ARG A 11 -6.52 -28.80 9.11
CA ARG A 11 -7.83 -29.14 9.72
C ARG A 11 -7.68 -29.72 11.11
N SER A 12 -6.68 -30.59 11.34
CA SER A 12 -6.36 -31.10 12.68
C SER A 12 -6.03 -29.96 13.66
N GLY A 13 -5.24 -28.96 13.23
CA GLY A 13 -4.96 -27.77 14.04
C GLY A 13 -6.20 -26.93 14.39
N LEU A 14 -7.20 -26.84 13.51
CA LEU A 14 -8.44 -26.12 13.78
C LEU A 14 -9.26 -26.77 14.90
N ASN A 15 -9.24 -28.10 15.00
CA ASN A 15 -9.95 -28.85 16.03
C ASN A 15 -9.33 -28.67 17.43
N GLN A 16 -8.09 -28.16 17.53
CA GLN A 16 -7.44 -27.87 18.81
C GLN A 16 -7.85 -26.52 19.41
N ILE A 17 -8.43 -25.60 18.64
CA ILE A 17 -8.77 -24.24 19.11
C ILE A 17 -9.80 -24.26 20.26
N PRO A 18 -10.90 -25.03 20.19
CA PRO A 18 -11.86 -25.14 21.30
C PRO A 18 -11.22 -25.69 22.58
N ASN A 19 -10.31 -26.67 22.45
CA ASN A 19 -9.58 -27.25 23.58
C ASN A 19 -8.67 -26.21 24.24
N ARG A 20 -8.02 -25.33 23.46
CA ARG A 20 -7.20 -24.24 24.01
C ARG A 20 -8.01 -23.23 24.83
N ARG A 21 -9.24 -22.92 24.40
CA ARG A 21 -10.16 -22.04 25.15
C ARG A 21 -10.57 -22.68 26.47
N PHE A 22 -10.98 -23.95 26.44
CA PHE A 22 -11.35 -24.70 27.64
C PHE A 22 -10.19 -24.80 28.63
N THR A 23 -8.99 -25.17 28.17
CA THR A 23 -7.80 -25.26 29.05
C THR A 23 -7.45 -23.91 29.66
N LEU A 24 -7.58 -22.81 28.93
CA LEU A 24 -7.30 -21.47 29.46
C LEU A 24 -8.34 -21.04 30.50
N TRP A 25 -9.63 -21.27 30.23
CA TRP A 25 -10.72 -20.93 31.16
C TRP A 25 -10.55 -21.63 32.51
N TRP A 26 -10.28 -22.93 32.50
CA TRP A 26 -10.07 -23.72 33.72
C TRP A 26 -8.61 -23.74 34.20
N SER A 27 -7.75 -22.86 33.65
CA SER A 27 -6.32 -22.90 33.94
C SER A 27 -5.96 -22.75 35.42
N PRO A 28 -6.64 -21.94 36.25
CA PRO A 28 -6.31 -21.87 37.68
C PRO A 28 -6.55 -23.18 38.44
N THR A 29 -7.49 -24.01 37.97
CA THR A 29 -7.80 -25.31 38.59
C THR A 29 -7.00 -26.46 37.96
N ILE A 30 -6.67 -26.36 36.68
CA ILE A 30 -5.89 -27.37 35.95
C ILE A 30 -4.40 -27.25 36.28
N ASN A 31 -3.84 -26.04 36.26
CA ASN A 31 -2.41 -25.79 36.49
C ASN A 31 -2.16 -25.34 37.93
N ARG A 32 -2.20 -26.30 38.87
CA ARG A 32 -1.98 -26.05 40.30
C ARG A 32 -1.09 -27.10 40.94
N ALA A 33 -0.38 -26.70 41.99
CA ALA A 33 0.62 -27.52 42.68
C ALA A 33 0.04 -28.81 43.27
N ASN A 34 -1.22 -28.81 43.74
CA ASN A 34 -1.85 -29.99 44.33
C ASN A 34 -2.30 -31.05 43.31
N VAL A 35 -2.31 -30.73 42.01
CA VAL A 35 -2.73 -31.66 40.94
C VAL A 35 -1.54 -32.33 40.27
N TYR A 36 -0.47 -31.57 40.03
CA TYR A 36 0.74 -32.07 39.40
C TYR A 36 1.93 -31.91 40.34
N VAL A 37 2.47 -33.03 40.81
CA VAL A 37 3.59 -33.08 41.76
C VAL A 37 4.91 -33.31 41.00
N GLY A 38 5.97 -32.58 41.35
CA GLY A 38 7.33 -32.87 40.89
C GLY A 38 7.80 -32.20 39.60
N PHE A 39 6.99 -31.31 38.98
CA PHE A 39 7.39 -30.53 37.80
C PHE A 39 6.95 -29.08 37.93
N GLN A 40 7.81 -28.18 38.41
CA GLN A 40 7.54 -26.74 38.42
C GLN A 40 8.52 -26.02 37.49
N VAL A 41 8.00 -25.40 36.45
CA VAL A 41 8.81 -24.64 35.48
C VAL A 41 8.23 -23.25 35.29
N GLN A 42 9.08 -22.22 35.42
CA GLN A 42 8.72 -20.85 35.11
C GLN A 42 8.68 -20.63 33.59
N LEU A 43 7.66 -19.93 33.09
CA LEU A 43 7.59 -19.54 31.69
C LEU A 43 8.50 -18.34 31.40
N ASP A 44 9.27 -18.42 30.31
CA ASP A 44 10.20 -17.37 29.89
C ASP A 44 9.54 -15.99 29.83
N LEU A 45 10.24 -14.98 30.35
CA LEU A 45 9.83 -13.57 30.40
C LEU A 45 8.54 -13.28 31.21
N THR A 46 8.08 -14.23 32.01
CA THR A 46 6.90 -14.08 32.87
C THR A 46 7.13 -14.68 34.24
N GLY A 47 6.32 -14.29 35.21
CA GLY A 47 6.31 -14.88 36.56
C GLY A 47 5.43 -16.12 36.72
N ILE A 48 4.98 -16.73 35.61
CA ILE A 48 4.00 -17.81 35.65
C ILE A 48 4.70 -19.15 35.84
N PHE A 49 4.24 -19.94 36.81
CA PHE A 49 4.69 -21.31 37.03
C PHE A 49 3.74 -22.31 36.36
N MET A 50 4.33 -23.24 35.61
CA MET A 50 3.65 -24.40 35.04
C MET A 50 3.96 -25.61 35.92
N HIS A 51 2.92 -26.19 36.52
CA HIS A 51 3.01 -27.38 37.39
C HIS A 51 2.97 -28.70 36.59
N GLY A 52 2.63 -28.64 35.30
CA GLY A 52 2.62 -29.79 34.42
C GLY A 52 2.93 -29.42 32.97
N LYS A 53 3.28 -30.42 32.15
CA LYS A 53 3.45 -30.23 30.70
C LYS A 53 2.08 -30.17 30.04
N ILE A 54 1.47 -28.98 30.02
CA ILE A 54 0.17 -28.71 29.37
C ILE A 54 0.42 -27.80 28.16
N PRO A 55 0.67 -28.35 26.95
CA PRO A 55 1.14 -27.56 25.82
C PRO A 55 0.12 -26.51 25.35
N THR A 56 -1.17 -26.84 25.39
CA THR A 56 -2.26 -25.93 24.98
C THR A 56 -2.32 -24.70 25.87
N LEU A 57 -2.15 -24.86 27.18
CA LEU A 57 -2.10 -23.77 28.16
C LEU A 57 -0.84 -22.93 27.97
N LYS A 58 0.33 -23.57 27.86
CA LYS A 58 1.61 -22.88 27.62
C LYS A 58 1.52 -21.96 26.40
N ILE A 59 0.97 -22.44 25.28
CA ILE A 59 0.80 -21.62 24.07
C ILE A 59 -0.14 -20.43 24.33
N SER A 60 -1.25 -20.63 25.04
CA SER A 60 -2.20 -19.55 25.34
C SER A 60 -1.59 -18.48 26.25
N LEU A 61 -0.87 -18.86 27.31
CA LEU A 61 -0.21 -17.91 28.22
C LEU A 61 0.91 -17.13 27.51
N ILE A 62 1.72 -17.79 26.68
CA ILE A 62 2.73 -17.11 25.84
C ILE A 62 2.07 -16.10 24.89
N GLN A 63 0.90 -16.43 24.33
CA GLN A 63 0.17 -15.50 23.46
C GLN A 63 -0.41 -14.29 24.22
N ILE A 64 -0.86 -14.49 25.46
CA ILE A 64 -1.35 -13.39 26.31
C ILE A 64 -0.21 -12.45 26.70
N PHE A 65 0.93 -13.00 27.13
CA PHE A 65 2.07 -12.20 27.61
C PHE A 65 3.11 -11.84 26.54
N ARG A 66 2.78 -12.03 25.25
CA ARG A 66 3.65 -11.68 24.12
C ARG A 66 4.08 -10.20 24.13
N ALA A 67 5.21 -9.90 23.51
CA ALA A 67 5.80 -8.56 23.44
C ALA A 67 6.11 -7.95 24.83
N HIS A 68 6.69 -8.78 25.70
CA HIS A 68 7.19 -8.39 27.03
C HIS A 68 6.10 -7.79 27.94
N LEU A 69 4.84 -8.21 27.80
CA LEU A 69 3.73 -7.59 28.53
C LEU A 69 3.91 -7.62 30.05
N TRP A 70 4.51 -8.68 30.60
CA TRP A 70 4.78 -8.77 32.05
C TRP A 70 5.68 -7.62 32.54
N GLN A 71 6.78 -7.38 31.82
CA GLN A 71 7.72 -6.30 32.13
C GLN A 71 7.03 -4.94 31.99
N LYS A 72 6.23 -4.75 30.93
CA LYS A 72 5.50 -3.50 30.69
C LYS A 72 4.43 -3.21 31.73
N VAL A 73 3.76 -4.24 32.25
CA VAL A 73 2.79 -4.08 33.36
C VAL A 73 3.52 -3.63 34.62
N HIS A 74 4.66 -4.24 34.96
CA HIS A 74 5.45 -3.84 36.13
C HIS A 74 5.92 -2.39 36.00
N GLU A 75 6.57 -2.07 34.88
CA GLU A 75 7.10 -0.74 34.59
C GLU A 75 5.99 0.34 34.60
N SER A 76 4.84 0.06 33.97
CA SER A 76 3.72 1.00 33.90
C SER A 76 3.14 1.31 35.28
N ILE A 77 3.03 0.31 36.16
CA ILE A 77 2.52 0.50 37.52
C ILE A 77 3.52 1.28 38.39
N VAL A 78 4.82 0.98 38.27
CA VAL A 78 5.88 1.73 38.95
C VAL A 78 5.85 3.20 38.52
N MET A 79 5.72 3.48 37.22
CA MET A 79 5.63 4.85 36.70
C MET A 79 4.38 5.58 37.21
N ASP A 80 3.21 4.93 37.21
CA ASP A 80 1.98 5.53 37.73
C ASP A 80 2.12 5.88 39.22
N LEU A 81 2.76 5.00 40.02
CA LEU A 81 3.02 5.27 41.42
C LEU A 81 4.00 6.44 41.61
N CYS A 82 5.06 6.54 40.82
CA CYS A 82 5.97 7.70 40.87
C CYS A 82 5.20 9.01 40.63
N GLN A 83 4.35 9.06 39.60
CA GLN A 83 3.55 10.25 39.29
C GLN A 83 2.57 10.62 40.42
N VAL A 84 2.01 9.62 41.11
CA VAL A 84 1.13 9.86 42.27
C VAL A 84 1.92 10.45 43.43
N PHE A 85 3.12 9.93 43.73
CA PHE A 85 3.96 10.49 44.81
C PHE A 85 4.52 11.87 44.46
N ASP A 86 4.84 12.13 43.19
CA ASP A 86 5.27 13.46 42.73
C ASP A 86 4.17 14.54 42.89
N GLN A 87 2.90 14.16 42.88
CA GLN A 87 1.78 15.09 43.12
C GLN A 87 1.57 15.40 44.60
N GLU A 88 2.11 14.59 45.51
CA GLU A 88 1.87 14.64 46.96
C GLU A 88 3.15 14.97 47.75
N LEU A 89 4.14 15.61 47.11
CA LEU A 89 5.42 15.94 47.73
C LEU A 89 5.26 16.78 49.01
N ASP A 90 4.51 17.86 48.92
CA ASP A 90 4.32 18.80 50.04
C ASP A 90 3.49 18.17 51.18
N ALA A 91 2.42 17.46 50.84
CA ALA A 91 1.48 16.90 51.82
C ALA A 91 2.10 15.75 52.64
N LEU A 92 3.02 15.01 52.03
CA LEU A 92 3.71 13.87 52.66
C LEU A 92 5.13 14.19 53.14
N GLU A 93 5.58 15.44 53.02
CA GLU A 93 6.93 15.88 53.40
C GLU A 93 8.04 15.08 52.67
N ILE A 94 7.83 14.83 51.37
CA ILE A 94 8.78 14.13 50.50
C ILE A 94 9.69 15.19 49.83
N GLU A 95 11.00 15.03 49.97
CA GLU A 95 12.00 15.87 49.30
C GLU A 95 12.11 15.50 47.81
N THR A 96 12.23 14.21 47.51
CA THR A 96 12.31 13.73 46.13
C THR A 96 11.79 12.31 46.02
N VAL A 97 11.15 12.01 44.88
CA VAL A 97 10.76 10.67 44.46
C VAL A 97 11.76 10.21 43.40
N GLN A 98 12.52 9.17 43.71
CA GLN A 98 13.47 8.60 42.78
C GLN A 98 12.97 7.25 42.29
N LYS A 99 12.75 7.13 40.98
CA LYS A 99 12.59 5.83 40.35
C LYS A 99 13.96 5.15 40.21
N GLU A 100 14.08 3.93 40.72
CA GLU A 100 15.32 3.17 40.65
C GLU A 100 15.56 2.59 39.25
N THR A 101 16.83 2.33 38.94
CA THR A 101 17.19 1.67 37.68
C THR A 101 16.91 0.17 37.81
N ILE A 102 15.74 -0.25 37.33
CA ILE A 102 15.24 -1.62 37.47
C ILE A 102 15.97 -2.55 36.48
N HIS A 103 16.52 -3.65 36.99
CA HIS A 103 17.09 -4.69 36.13
C HIS A 103 16.01 -5.29 35.20
N PRO A 104 16.26 -5.50 33.89
CA PRO A 104 15.23 -5.90 32.92
C PRO A 104 14.44 -7.19 33.25
N ARG A 105 15.02 -8.04 34.10
CA ARG A 105 14.42 -9.32 34.53
C ARG A 105 13.79 -9.29 35.93
N LYS A 106 13.87 -8.17 36.66
CA LYS A 106 13.42 -8.06 38.05
C LYS A 106 11.93 -8.36 38.19
N SER A 107 11.12 -7.85 37.28
CA SER A 107 9.66 -8.01 37.29
C SER A 107 9.18 -9.46 37.38
N TYR A 108 9.95 -10.44 36.89
CA TYR A 108 9.64 -11.87 36.97
C TYR A 108 10.71 -12.69 37.70
N LYS A 109 11.55 -12.04 38.51
CA LYS A 109 12.49 -12.74 39.40
C LYS A 109 11.79 -13.05 40.72
N MET A 110 11.40 -14.31 40.93
CA MET A 110 10.53 -14.71 42.05
C MET A 110 11.26 -15.13 43.33
N ASN A 111 12.59 -15.12 43.31
CA ASN A 111 13.44 -15.58 44.43
C ASN A 111 14.13 -14.43 45.19
N SER A 112 14.24 -13.24 44.60
CA SER A 112 14.88 -12.07 45.22
C SER A 112 14.43 -10.82 44.48
N SER A 113 14.51 -9.68 45.15
CA SER A 113 14.02 -8.40 44.61
C SER A 113 14.93 -7.22 44.99
N CYS A 114 14.58 -6.05 44.49
CA CYS A 114 15.17 -4.75 44.82
C CYS A 114 14.06 -3.68 44.84
N ALA A 115 14.33 -2.52 45.42
CA ALA A 115 13.42 -1.38 45.37
C ALA A 115 13.16 -0.92 43.93
N ASP A 116 11.93 -0.51 43.64
CA ASP A 116 11.54 0.13 42.37
C ASP A 116 11.48 1.65 42.50
N ILE A 117 11.04 2.14 43.65
CA ILE A 117 10.92 3.57 43.97
C ILE A 117 11.56 3.82 45.33
N LEU A 118 12.26 4.93 45.45
CA LEU A 118 12.82 5.40 46.70
C LEU A 118 12.35 6.83 46.99
N LEU A 119 11.76 7.01 48.16
CA LEU A 119 11.31 8.31 48.67
C LEU A 119 12.32 8.83 49.70
N PHE A 120 12.66 10.10 49.59
CA PHE A 120 13.49 10.81 50.57
C PHE A 120 12.62 11.77 51.35
N SER A 121 12.74 11.75 52.68
CA SER A 121 12.00 12.68 53.55
C SER A 121 12.69 14.04 53.61
N ALA A 122 11.91 15.12 53.60
CA ALA A 122 12.42 16.47 53.84
C ALA A 122 13.02 16.65 55.25
N TYR A 123 12.60 15.82 56.21
CA TYR A 123 13.17 15.83 57.57
C TYR A 123 13.32 14.41 58.14
N LYS A 124 12.26 13.85 58.73
CA LYS A 124 12.19 12.50 59.28
C LYS A 124 10.74 12.03 59.32
N TRP A 125 10.49 10.81 58.84
CA TRP A 125 9.20 10.15 59.06
C TRP A 125 9.23 9.27 60.30
N ASN A 126 8.21 9.40 61.14
CA ASN A 126 7.87 8.40 62.16
C ASN A 126 7.11 7.26 61.48
N VAL A 127 7.62 6.04 61.61
CA VAL A 127 7.14 4.90 60.83
C VAL A 127 6.54 3.84 61.75
N SER A 128 5.48 3.18 61.29
CA SER A 128 4.84 2.07 62.00
C SER A 128 5.60 0.76 61.89
N ARG A 129 5.14 -0.24 62.67
CA ARG A 129 5.50 -1.65 62.45
C ARG A 129 4.87 -2.17 61.15
N PRO A 130 5.46 -3.18 60.50
CA PRO A 130 4.90 -3.70 59.26
C PRO A 130 3.46 -4.22 59.43
N SER A 131 2.54 -3.69 58.63
CA SER A 131 1.12 -4.06 58.64
C SER A 131 0.58 -4.21 57.21
N LEU A 132 -0.63 -4.77 57.08
CA LEU A 132 -1.31 -4.83 55.79
C LEU A 132 -1.88 -3.47 55.38
N LEU A 133 -2.11 -3.31 54.08
CA LEU A 133 -2.76 -2.13 53.48
C LEU A 133 -4.16 -1.87 54.04
N ALA A 134 -4.91 -2.92 54.36
CA ALA A 134 -6.28 -2.82 54.87
C ALA A 134 -6.36 -2.63 56.40
N ASP A 135 -5.24 -2.76 57.12
CA ASP A 135 -5.21 -2.57 58.57
C ASP A 135 -5.41 -1.09 58.92
N THR A 136 -6.29 -0.82 59.89
CA THR A 136 -6.73 0.54 60.26
C THR A 136 -6.03 1.11 61.48
N LYS A 137 -5.35 0.27 62.28
CA LYS A 137 -4.70 0.68 63.53
C LYS A 137 -3.18 0.57 63.40
N ASP A 138 -2.55 1.67 63.00
CA ASP A 138 -1.10 1.81 63.03
C ASP A 138 -0.66 2.69 64.20
N THR A 139 0.35 2.23 64.95
CA THR A 139 1.07 3.08 65.89
C THR A 139 2.42 3.47 65.29
N MET A 140 2.70 4.76 65.24
CA MET A 140 3.87 5.35 64.54
C MET A 140 5.13 5.42 65.42
N ASP A 141 5.27 4.47 66.36
CA ASP A 141 6.28 4.52 67.42
C ASP A 141 7.46 3.56 67.19
N ASN A 142 7.58 2.97 65.99
CA ASN A 142 8.53 1.89 65.74
C ASN A 142 9.95 2.41 65.49
N THR A 143 10.12 3.31 64.51
CA THR A 143 11.43 3.89 64.17
C THR A 143 11.25 5.21 63.43
N THR A 144 12.31 6.00 63.36
CA THR A 144 12.41 7.13 62.43
C THR A 144 13.22 6.74 61.20
N THR A 145 12.85 7.24 60.02
CA THR A 145 13.60 7.01 58.78
C THR A 145 13.65 8.27 57.91
N GLN A 146 14.63 8.34 57.03
CA GLN A 146 14.76 9.36 55.99
C GLN A 146 14.61 8.80 54.58
N LYS A 147 14.70 7.47 54.43
CA LYS A 147 14.58 6.77 53.14
C LYS A 147 13.50 5.71 53.24
N TYR A 148 12.60 5.70 52.28
CA TYR A 148 11.49 4.75 52.25
C TYR A 148 11.38 4.13 50.85
N TRP A 149 11.44 2.81 50.75
CA TRP A 149 11.38 2.12 49.46
C TRP A 149 10.01 1.52 49.18
N ILE A 150 9.70 1.39 47.89
CA ILE A 150 8.53 0.70 47.38
C ILE A 150 8.98 -0.38 46.40
N ASP A 151 8.49 -1.60 46.59
CA ASP A 151 8.73 -2.74 45.71
C ASP A 151 7.40 -3.27 45.16
N VAL A 152 7.24 -3.24 43.83
CA VAL A 152 6.07 -3.79 43.14
C VAL A 152 6.36 -5.22 42.68
N GLN A 153 5.55 -6.14 43.15
CA GLN A 153 5.59 -7.56 42.81
C GLN A 153 4.37 -7.98 42.02
N LEU A 154 4.62 -8.55 40.84
CA LEU A 154 3.57 -9.16 40.03
C LEU A 154 3.50 -10.66 40.29
N ARG A 155 2.29 -11.21 40.22
CA ARG A 155 2.03 -12.62 40.45
C ARG A 155 0.97 -13.14 39.49
N TRP A 156 1.02 -14.44 39.19
CA TRP A 156 -0.06 -15.16 38.53
C TRP A 156 -0.51 -16.29 39.43
N GLY A 157 -1.60 -16.08 40.18
CA GLY A 157 -2.12 -17.05 41.14
C GLY A 157 -2.78 -18.27 40.48
N ASP A 158 -2.95 -19.32 41.27
CA ASP A 158 -3.75 -20.50 40.93
C ASP A 158 -4.90 -20.67 41.94
N TYR A 159 -5.72 -21.69 41.76
CA TYR A 159 -6.89 -21.91 42.62
C TYR A 159 -6.49 -22.17 44.09
N ASP A 160 -5.38 -22.86 44.33
CA ASP A 160 -4.94 -23.24 45.67
C ASP A 160 -4.29 -22.05 46.40
N SER A 161 -3.67 -21.13 45.64
CA SER A 161 -2.96 -19.97 46.17
C SER A 161 -3.29 -18.72 45.34
N HIS A 162 -4.26 -17.94 45.81
CA HIS A 162 -4.64 -16.64 45.22
C HIS A 162 -4.84 -15.53 46.27
N ASP A 163 -4.57 -15.82 47.55
CA ASP A 163 -4.58 -14.82 48.62
C ASP A 163 -3.33 -13.91 48.49
N VAL A 164 -3.57 -12.71 47.99
CA VAL A 164 -2.53 -11.70 47.74
C VAL A 164 -1.99 -11.06 49.01
N GLU A 165 -2.77 -11.02 50.10
CA GLU A 165 -2.33 -10.43 51.38
C GLU A 165 -1.28 -11.32 52.03
N ARG A 166 -1.57 -12.62 52.10
CA ARG A 166 -0.62 -13.61 52.61
C ARG A 166 0.64 -13.65 51.77
N TYR A 167 0.52 -13.54 50.45
CA TYR A 167 1.67 -13.48 49.54
C TYR A 167 2.53 -12.23 49.77
N ALA A 168 1.92 -11.03 49.85
CA ALA A 168 2.63 -9.78 50.08
C ALA A 168 3.43 -9.83 51.39
N ARG A 169 2.80 -10.30 52.47
CA ARG A 169 3.44 -10.46 53.78
C ARG A 169 4.58 -11.46 53.74
N ALA A 170 4.36 -12.64 53.16
CA ALA A 170 5.40 -13.67 53.07
C ALA A 170 6.62 -13.15 52.31
N LYS A 171 6.40 -12.55 51.13
CA LYS A 171 7.50 -12.02 50.31
C LYS A 171 8.23 -10.85 50.94
N PHE A 172 7.51 -9.96 51.62
CA PHE A 172 8.15 -8.86 52.34
C PHE A 172 9.08 -9.41 53.43
N LEU A 173 8.61 -10.35 54.24
CA LEU A 173 9.44 -10.96 55.30
C LEU A 173 10.60 -11.76 54.73
N ASP A 174 10.37 -12.55 53.68
CA ASP A 174 11.42 -13.31 53.01
C ASP A 174 12.51 -12.38 52.45
N TYR A 175 12.14 -11.34 51.69
CA TYR A 175 13.12 -10.47 51.03
C TYR A 175 13.81 -9.48 51.97
N THR A 176 13.19 -9.09 53.08
CA THR A 176 13.83 -8.20 54.06
C THR A 176 14.73 -8.93 55.04
N THR A 177 14.57 -10.25 55.19
CA THR A 177 15.42 -11.09 56.05
C THR A 177 16.51 -11.84 55.27
N ASP A 178 16.31 -12.08 53.97
CA ASP A 178 17.27 -12.73 53.10
C ASP A 178 18.39 -11.78 52.63
N ASN A 179 19.64 -12.25 52.68
CA ASN A 179 20.82 -11.49 52.28
C ASN A 179 20.98 -11.36 50.75
N MET A 180 20.20 -12.10 49.94
CA MET A 180 20.25 -11.96 48.48
C MET A 180 19.50 -10.73 47.96
N SER A 181 18.50 -10.23 48.69
CA SER A 181 17.73 -9.04 48.32
C SER A 181 18.31 -7.83 49.05
N ILE A 182 18.53 -6.74 48.32
CA ILE A 182 19.17 -5.54 48.88
C ILE A 182 18.19 -4.38 48.74
N TYR A 183 17.79 -3.84 49.89
CA TYR A 183 16.98 -2.63 49.97
C TYR A 183 17.78 -1.47 50.56
N PRO A 184 17.60 -0.22 50.08
CA PRO A 184 18.40 0.92 50.53
C PRO A 184 18.14 1.38 51.96
N SER A 185 17.06 0.92 52.59
CA SER A 185 16.72 1.20 53.99
C SER A 185 15.90 0.05 54.58
N PRO A 186 15.82 -0.10 55.91
CA PRO A 186 15.01 -1.16 56.54
C PRO A 186 13.50 -0.89 56.49
N THR A 187 13.08 0.32 56.10
CA THR A 187 11.68 0.76 56.08
C THR A 187 11.17 0.89 54.65
N GLY A 188 10.10 0.19 54.33
CA GLY A 188 9.44 0.29 53.03
C GLY A 188 8.19 -0.56 52.93
N VAL A 189 7.63 -0.64 51.73
CA VAL A 189 6.41 -1.40 51.45
C VAL A 189 6.55 -2.24 50.18
N LEU A 190 6.04 -3.47 50.26
CA LEU A 190 5.90 -4.34 49.11
C LEU A 190 4.44 -4.37 48.68
N ILE A 191 4.18 -4.00 47.42
CA ILE A 191 2.86 -4.01 46.78
C ILE A 191 2.78 -5.25 45.89
N ALA A 192 1.87 -6.16 46.19
CA ALA A 192 1.65 -7.38 45.41
C ALA A 192 0.37 -7.29 44.57
N ILE A 193 0.46 -7.72 43.31
CA ILE A 193 -0.66 -7.72 42.35
C ILE A 193 -0.79 -9.11 41.73
N ASP A 194 -1.94 -9.73 41.91
CA ASP A 194 -2.31 -10.97 41.24
C ASP A 194 -2.99 -10.67 39.90
N LEU A 195 -2.27 -10.91 38.82
CA LEU A 195 -2.71 -10.66 37.45
C LEU A 195 -3.77 -11.66 36.96
N ALA A 196 -3.85 -12.85 37.57
CA ALA A 196 -4.84 -13.86 37.19
C ALA A 196 -6.22 -13.54 37.80
N TYR A 197 -6.21 -13.13 39.08
CA TYR A 197 -7.42 -12.84 39.86
C TYR A 197 -7.78 -11.36 39.94
N ASN A 198 -6.93 -10.48 39.40
CA ASN A 198 -7.10 -9.03 39.44
C ASN A 198 -7.22 -8.48 40.88
N LEU A 199 -6.45 -9.07 41.80
CA LEU A 199 -6.38 -8.70 43.22
C LEU A 199 -5.08 -7.94 43.51
N HIS A 200 -5.09 -7.06 44.50
CA HIS A 200 -3.88 -6.39 44.97
C HIS A 200 -3.92 -6.24 46.50
N SER A 201 -2.74 -6.20 47.11
CA SER A 201 -2.56 -5.81 48.51
C SER A 201 -1.14 -5.29 48.69
N ALA A 202 -0.85 -4.75 49.87
CA ALA A 202 0.49 -4.33 50.22
C ALA A 202 0.79 -4.69 51.69
N TYR A 203 2.05 -4.98 51.97
CA TYR A 203 2.53 -5.23 53.31
C TYR A 203 3.87 -4.54 53.52
N GLY A 204 4.01 -3.87 54.65
CA GLY A 204 5.24 -3.18 54.99
C GLY A 204 5.01 -2.10 56.03
N ASN A 205 6.01 -1.27 56.20
CA ASN A 205 6.00 -0.14 57.11
C ASN A 205 5.14 1.00 56.55
N TRP A 206 4.56 1.84 57.42
CA TRP A 206 3.76 2.98 56.98
C TRP A 206 4.19 4.26 57.70
N PHE A 207 4.33 5.35 56.96
CA PHE A 207 4.43 6.70 57.53
C PHE A 207 3.08 7.44 57.38
N PRO A 208 2.83 8.50 58.16
CA PRO A 208 1.56 9.24 58.11
C PRO A 208 1.18 9.66 56.69
N GLY A 209 -0.09 9.42 56.30
CA GLY A 209 -0.61 9.78 54.97
C GLY A 209 -0.30 8.78 53.83
N CYS A 210 0.76 7.98 53.95
CA CYS A 210 1.17 7.03 52.89
C CYS A 210 0.11 5.94 52.62
N LYS A 211 -0.44 5.33 53.67
CA LYS A 211 -1.40 4.21 53.55
C LYS A 211 -2.68 4.62 52.81
N PRO A 212 -3.39 5.71 53.19
CA PRO A 212 -4.54 6.20 52.43
C PRO A 212 -4.22 6.55 50.97
N LEU A 213 -3.04 7.14 50.71
CA LEU A 213 -2.63 7.47 49.34
C LEU A 213 -2.48 6.20 48.49
N ILE A 214 -1.77 5.19 48.97
CA ILE A 214 -1.59 3.92 48.26
C ILE A 214 -2.94 3.21 48.04
N GLN A 215 -3.85 3.25 49.00
CA GLN A 215 -5.20 2.69 48.84
C GLN A 215 -5.95 3.33 47.66
N GLN A 216 -5.97 4.67 47.58
CA GLN A 216 -6.63 5.41 46.50
C GLN A 216 -5.92 5.21 45.16
N ALA A 217 -4.59 5.28 45.17
CA ALA A 217 -3.74 5.11 43.99
C ALA A 217 -3.93 3.72 43.37
N MET A 218 -3.81 2.66 44.16
CA MET A 218 -3.96 1.29 43.66
C MET A 218 -5.37 0.99 43.16
N ALA A 219 -6.41 1.52 43.81
CA ALA A 219 -7.78 1.40 43.30
C ALA A 219 -7.93 2.02 41.90
N LYS A 220 -7.31 3.19 41.68
CA LYS A 220 -7.33 3.90 40.39
C LYS A 220 -6.45 3.20 39.34
N ILE A 221 -5.22 2.81 39.68
CA ILE A 221 -4.28 2.10 38.80
C ILE A 221 -4.90 0.77 38.35
N MET A 222 -5.42 -0.03 39.27
CA MET A 222 -6.07 -1.29 38.92
C MET A 222 -7.24 -1.07 37.96
N LYS A 223 -7.98 0.05 38.05
CA LYS A 223 -9.09 0.33 37.13
C LYS A 223 -8.62 0.85 35.77
N ALA A 224 -7.69 1.80 35.74
CA ALA A 224 -7.42 2.64 34.56
C ALA A 224 -6.06 2.41 33.89
N ASN A 225 -5.18 1.56 34.44
CA ASN A 225 -3.85 1.36 33.87
C ASN A 225 -3.91 0.72 32.46
N PRO A 226 -3.28 1.32 31.43
CA PRO A 226 -3.34 0.81 30.06
C PRO A 226 -2.73 -0.57 29.87
N ALA A 227 -1.65 -0.91 30.58
CA ALA A 227 -0.99 -2.21 30.46
C ALA A 227 -1.88 -3.34 31.04
N LEU A 228 -2.56 -3.09 32.17
CA LEU A 228 -3.56 -3.99 32.74
C LEU A 228 -4.79 -4.11 31.83
N TYR A 229 -5.22 -3.04 31.17
CA TYR A 229 -6.29 -3.09 30.17
C TYR A 229 -5.92 -4.02 29.01
N VAL A 230 -4.73 -3.87 28.42
CA VAL A 230 -4.22 -4.75 27.36
C VAL A 230 -4.18 -6.21 27.81
N LEU A 231 -3.76 -6.48 29.05
CA LEU A 231 -3.78 -7.84 29.61
C LEU A 231 -5.20 -8.41 29.65
N ARG A 232 -6.17 -7.66 30.20
CA ARG A 232 -7.58 -8.08 30.28
C ARG A 232 -8.18 -8.32 28.91
N GLU A 233 -7.95 -7.44 27.96
CA GLU A 233 -8.43 -7.58 26.59
C GLU A 233 -7.83 -8.81 25.88
N ARG A 234 -6.55 -9.09 26.08
CA ARG A 234 -5.94 -10.32 25.53
C ARG A 234 -6.53 -11.58 26.16
N ILE A 235 -6.81 -11.58 27.46
CA ILE A 235 -7.48 -12.68 28.15
C ILE A 235 -8.91 -12.85 27.59
N ARG A 236 -9.69 -11.78 27.48
CA ARG A 236 -11.04 -11.78 26.89
C ARG A 236 -11.04 -12.31 25.45
N LYS A 237 -10.16 -11.80 24.59
CA LYS A 237 -9.97 -12.27 23.20
C LYS A 237 -9.58 -13.76 23.14
N ALA A 238 -8.69 -14.21 24.01
CA ALA A 238 -8.28 -15.62 24.07
C ALA A 238 -9.40 -16.55 24.58
N LEU A 239 -10.23 -16.07 25.50
CA LEU A 239 -11.42 -16.75 26.01
C LEU A 239 -12.64 -16.60 25.10
N GLN A 240 -12.58 -15.71 24.09
CA GLN A 240 -13.67 -15.37 23.18
C GLN A 240 -14.89 -14.78 23.92
N LEU A 241 -14.62 -13.95 24.92
CA LEU A 241 -15.64 -13.17 25.62
C LEU A 241 -15.77 -11.81 24.94
N TYR A 242 -17.01 -11.39 24.71
CA TYR A 242 -17.33 -10.08 24.14
C TYR A 242 -18.28 -9.36 25.08
N SER A 243 -17.92 -8.14 25.49
CA SER A 243 -18.77 -7.24 26.26
C SER A 243 -19.02 -5.97 25.44
N SER A 244 -20.22 -5.43 25.52
CA SER A 244 -20.57 -4.12 24.95
C SER A 244 -20.03 -3.01 25.87
N GLU A 245 -18.71 -2.87 25.97
CA GLU A 245 -18.12 -1.70 26.63
C GLU A 245 -18.25 -0.46 25.72
N PRO A 246 -18.44 0.74 26.28
CA PRO A 246 -18.46 1.97 25.51
C PRO A 246 -17.06 2.25 24.95
N THR A 247 -16.79 1.78 23.73
CA THR A 247 -15.57 2.10 23.00
C THR A 247 -15.67 3.49 22.40
N GLU A 248 -14.55 4.18 22.27
CA GLU A 248 -14.52 5.40 21.46
C GLU A 248 -15.04 5.12 20.04
N PRO A 249 -15.88 6.01 19.48
CA PRO A 249 -16.42 5.82 18.15
C PRO A 249 -15.28 5.86 17.13
N TYR A 250 -15.32 4.94 16.17
CA TYR A 250 -14.38 4.95 15.06
C TYR A 250 -14.56 6.21 14.21
N LEU A 251 -13.52 6.56 13.45
CA LEU A 251 -13.66 7.59 12.42
C LEU A 251 -14.65 7.11 11.35
N SER A 252 -15.71 7.87 11.15
CA SER A 252 -16.78 7.64 10.20
C SER A 252 -17.09 8.95 9.45
N SER A 253 -18.04 8.92 8.51
CA SER A 253 -18.47 10.13 7.80
C SER A 253 -19.19 11.15 8.70
N GLN A 254 -19.66 10.73 9.88
CA GLN A 254 -20.40 11.58 10.82
C GLN A 254 -19.49 12.44 11.69
N ASN A 255 -18.36 11.89 12.15
CA ASN A 255 -17.37 12.58 12.99
C ASN A 255 -16.12 13.04 12.22
N TYR A 256 -16.16 13.00 10.89
CA TYR A 256 -15.07 13.40 10.00
C TYR A 256 -14.51 14.80 10.27
N GLY A 257 -15.34 15.72 10.78
CA GLY A 257 -14.93 17.09 11.13
C GLY A 257 -13.93 17.16 12.29
N GLU A 258 -13.86 16.16 13.17
CA GLU A 258 -12.94 16.13 14.33
C GLU A 258 -11.46 16.20 13.91
N LEU A 259 -11.15 15.74 12.69
CA LEU A 259 -9.81 15.72 12.09
C LEU A 259 -9.16 17.11 12.00
N PHE A 260 -9.97 18.17 11.97
CA PHE A 260 -9.51 19.55 11.75
C PHE A 260 -9.58 20.41 13.01
N SER A 261 -9.67 19.77 14.18
CA SER A 261 -9.58 20.46 15.47
C SER A 261 -8.15 20.97 15.76
N ASN A 262 -8.01 21.72 16.86
CA ASN A 262 -6.69 22.17 17.33
C ASN A 262 -5.81 21.02 17.85
N GLN A 263 -6.33 19.81 18.00
CA GLN A 263 -5.54 18.65 18.39
C GLN A 263 -4.63 18.18 17.24
N ILE A 264 -3.43 17.72 17.58
CA ILE A 264 -2.54 17.06 16.61
C ILE A 264 -3.03 15.63 16.42
N ILE A 265 -3.48 15.31 15.20
CA ILE A 265 -4.02 14.01 14.83
C ILE A 265 -3.16 13.42 13.72
N TRP A 266 -2.79 12.15 13.84
CA TRP A 266 -2.06 11.44 12.79
C TRP A 266 -2.86 10.27 12.24
N PHE A 267 -2.86 10.11 10.92
CA PHE A 267 -3.20 8.87 10.26
C PHE A 267 -1.97 7.98 10.16
N VAL A 268 -2.13 6.68 10.44
CA VAL A 268 -1.10 5.66 10.21
C VAL A 268 -1.64 4.61 9.24
N ASP A 269 -1.00 4.48 8.09
CA ASP A 269 -1.31 3.45 7.09
C ASP A 269 -0.15 2.45 6.94
N ASP A 270 -0.44 1.17 7.21
CA ASP A 270 0.52 0.06 7.13
C ASP A 270 0.45 -0.71 5.79
N THR A 271 -0.39 -0.26 4.85
CA THR A 271 -0.71 -1.01 3.62
C THR A 271 0.52 -1.29 2.75
N ASN A 272 1.43 -0.33 2.64
CA ASN A 272 2.62 -0.42 1.80
C ASN A 272 3.92 -0.73 2.56
N VAL A 273 3.83 -1.19 3.81
CA VAL A 273 5.01 -1.50 4.63
C VAL A 273 5.69 -2.78 4.17
N TYR A 274 4.92 -3.85 3.95
CA TYR A 274 5.44 -5.12 3.44
C TYR A 274 4.89 -5.40 2.06
N ARG A 275 5.72 -5.13 1.04
CA ARG A 275 5.40 -5.28 -0.37
C ARG A 275 6.19 -6.43 -0.96
N VAL A 276 5.58 -7.16 -1.88
CA VAL A 276 6.20 -8.31 -2.54
C VAL A 276 5.99 -8.29 -4.05
N THR A 277 7.00 -8.71 -4.79
CA THR A 277 6.88 -9.10 -6.20
C THR A 277 6.68 -10.61 -6.29
N ILE A 278 5.64 -11.04 -6.98
CA ILE A 278 5.33 -12.45 -7.18
C ILE A 278 6.04 -12.93 -8.45
N HIS A 279 6.75 -14.06 -8.35
CA HIS A 279 7.37 -14.76 -9.48
C HIS A 279 6.91 -16.21 -9.48
N LYS A 280 6.59 -16.73 -10.67
CA LYS A 280 6.25 -18.13 -10.86
C LYS A 280 7.55 -18.92 -11.05
N THR A 281 7.77 -19.97 -10.26
CA THR A 281 8.91 -20.88 -10.43
C THR A 281 8.68 -21.79 -11.63
N PHE A 282 9.74 -22.46 -12.05
CA PHE A 282 9.68 -23.42 -13.15
C PHE A 282 8.69 -24.57 -12.87
N GLU A 283 8.54 -25.03 -11.62
CA GLU A 283 7.53 -26.05 -11.26
C GLU A 283 6.10 -25.49 -11.17
N GLY A 284 5.89 -24.22 -11.51
CA GLY A 284 4.59 -23.55 -11.48
C GLY A 284 4.19 -22.96 -10.14
N ASN A 285 5.05 -23.04 -9.11
CA ASN A 285 4.77 -22.48 -7.79
C ASN A 285 4.91 -20.95 -7.78
N LEU A 286 4.03 -20.26 -7.06
CA LEU A 286 4.15 -18.81 -6.86
C LEU A 286 5.07 -18.54 -5.67
N THR A 287 6.19 -17.86 -5.91
CA THR A 287 7.15 -17.43 -4.89
C THR A 287 7.16 -15.90 -4.79
N THR A 288 7.44 -15.38 -3.60
CA THR A 288 7.40 -13.95 -3.31
C THR A 288 8.78 -13.44 -2.95
N LYS A 289 9.18 -12.30 -3.53
CA LYS A 289 10.38 -11.55 -3.14
C LYS A 289 9.95 -10.22 -2.51
N PRO A 290 10.43 -9.87 -1.31
CA PRO A 290 10.12 -8.59 -0.71
C PRO A 290 10.81 -7.46 -1.46
N ILE A 291 10.14 -6.31 -1.55
CA ILE A 291 10.70 -5.05 -2.04
C ILE A 291 10.60 -3.99 -0.96
N ASN A 292 11.24 -2.84 -1.16
CA ASN A 292 11.15 -1.71 -0.23
C ASN A 292 9.69 -1.29 -0.04
N GLY A 293 9.35 -1.01 1.21
CA GLY A 293 8.05 -0.50 1.63
C GLY A 293 8.18 0.85 2.30
N ALA A 294 7.06 1.41 2.71
CA ALA A 294 7.03 2.63 3.51
C ALA A 294 5.87 2.62 4.49
N ILE A 295 6.11 3.18 5.68
CA ILE A 295 5.07 3.56 6.63
C ILE A 295 4.64 4.98 6.25
N PHE A 296 3.33 5.19 6.19
CA PHE A 296 2.73 6.47 5.88
C PHE A 296 2.10 7.04 7.15
N ILE A 297 2.67 8.12 7.69
CA ILE A 297 2.16 8.82 8.87
C ILE A 297 1.81 10.25 8.46
N PHE A 298 0.55 10.65 8.57
CA PHE A 298 0.05 11.88 7.95
C PHE A 298 -0.80 12.73 8.88
N ASN A 299 -0.51 14.02 8.95
CA ASN A 299 -1.31 15.01 9.67
C ASN A 299 -2.33 15.66 8.72
N PRO A 300 -3.65 15.41 8.86
CA PRO A 300 -4.67 15.92 7.94
C PRO A 300 -4.90 17.43 8.07
N ARG A 301 -4.48 18.06 9.17
CA ARG A 301 -4.63 19.50 9.35
C ARG A 301 -3.53 20.27 8.63
N THR A 302 -2.28 19.86 8.80
CA THR A 302 -1.11 20.58 8.28
C THR A 302 -0.67 20.09 6.90
N GLY A 303 -1.06 18.88 6.50
CA GLY A 303 -0.57 18.23 5.28
C GLY A 303 0.79 17.53 5.47
N GLN A 304 1.38 17.60 6.66
CA GLN A 304 2.69 17.00 6.92
C GLN A 304 2.63 15.47 6.82
N LEU A 305 3.53 14.90 6.02
CA LEU A 305 3.73 13.48 5.83
C LEU A 305 5.11 13.09 6.37
N PHE A 306 5.13 12.18 7.33
CA PHE A 306 6.32 11.44 7.74
C PHE A 306 6.32 10.10 6.99
N LEU A 307 7.15 10.01 5.96
CA LEU A 307 7.30 8.81 5.13
C LEU A 307 8.53 8.04 5.60
N LYS A 308 8.33 6.98 6.40
CA LYS A 308 9.43 6.10 6.84
C LYS A 308 9.63 4.98 5.84
N ILE A 309 10.76 4.99 5.15
CA ILE A 309 11.13 3.93 4.20
C ILE A 309 11.61 2.71 4.98
N ILE A 310 11.05 1.55 4.65
CA ILE A 310 11.44 0.25 5.21
C ILE A 310 12.18 -0.54 4.14
N HIS A 311 13.49 -0.64 4.32
CA HIS A 311 14.37 -1.37 3.40
C HIS A 311 14.20 -2.89 3.51
N THR A 312 14.48 -3.61 2.41
CA THR A 312 14.38 -5.08 2.37
C THR A 312 15.21 -5.82 3.42
N SER A 313 16.30 -5.21 3.91
CA SER A 313 17.15 -5.79 4.97
C SER A 313 16.40 -6.07 6.27
N VAL A 314 15.32 -5.33 6.57
CA VAL A 314 14.48 -5.55 7.76
C VAL A 314 13.79 -6.92 7.72
N TRP A 315 13.56 -7.46 6.51
CA TRP A 315 12.90 -8.75 6.32
C TRP A 315 13.88 -9.93 6.27
N ALA A 316 15.19 -9.67 6.21
CA ALA A 316 16.21 -10.70 6.06
C ALA A 316 16.26 -11.63 7.28
N GLY A 317 16.24 -12.94 7.04
CA GLY A 317 16.27 -13.96 8.10
C GLY A 317 14.97 -14.10 8.92
N GLN A 318 13.95 -13.29 8.64
CA GLN A 318 12.69 -13.29 9.39
C GLN A 318 11.62 -14.17 8.75
N LYS A 319 10.71 -14.70 9.58
CA LYS A 319 9.52 -15.46 9.15
C LYS A 319 8.25 -14.77 9.62
N ARG A 320 7.11 -15.09 9.00
CA ARG A 320 5.78 -14.49 9.29
C ARG A 320 5.77 -12.96 9.11
N LEU A 321 6.31 -12.52 7.98
CA LEU A 321 6.53 -11.11 7.65
C LEU A 321 5.26 -10.23 7.72
N GLY A 322 4.08 -10.78 7.42
CA GLY A 322 2.83 -10.03 7.54
C GLY A 322 2.44 -9.64 8.97
N GLN A 323 2.89 -10.40 9.98
CA GLN A 323 2.75 -9.98 11.38
C GLN A 323 3.87 -9.01 11.73
N LEU A 324 5.11 -9.34 11.37
CA LEU A 324 6.28 -8.51 11.66
C LEU A 324 6.12 -7.08 11.13
N ALA A 325 5.55 -6.91 9.94
CA ALA A 325 5.27 -5.60 9.34
C ALA A 325 4.49 -4.69 10.29
N LYS A 326 3.41 -5.19 10.90
CA LYS A 326 2.56 -4.42 11.81
C LYS A 326 3.28 -4.01 13.10
N TRP A 327 4.05 -4.95 13.66
CA TRP A 327 4.85 -4.68 14.86
C TRP A 327 5.96 -3.67 14.57
N LYS A 328 6.62 -3.80 13.41
CA LYS A 328 7.65 -2.86 13.01
C LYS A 328 7.08 -1.47 12.73
N THR A 329 5.90 -1.39 12.12
CA THR A 329 5.17 -0.13 11.98
C THR A 329 4.91 0.53 13.33
N ALA A 330 4.38 -0.20 14.31
CA ALA A 330 4.10 0.34 15.63
C ALA A 330 5.36 0.78 16.38
N GLU A 331 6.46 0.03 16.23
CA GLU A 331 7.77 0.39 16.78
C GLU A 331 8.30 1.71 16.20
N GLU A 332 8.29 1.86 14.88
CA GLU A 332 8.76 3.08 14.20
C GLU A 332 7.87 4.29 14.49
N VAL A 333 6.54 4.10 14.59
CA VAL A 333 5.61 5.16 15.02
C VAL A 333 5.91 5.61 16.45
N ALA A 334 6.11 4.67 17.38
CA ALA A 334 6.48 5.01 18.76
C ALA A 334 7.85 5.68 18.85
N ALA A 335 8.83 5.26 18.03
CA ALA A 335 10.13 5.91 17.95
C ALA A 335 10.04 7.35 17.41
N LEU A 336 9.19 7.59 16.40
CA LEU A 336 8.93 8.94 15.90
C LEU A 336 8.32 9.83 16.99
N ILE A 337 7.33 9.35 17.73
CA ILE A 337 6.71 10.12 18.83
C ILE A 337 7.75 10.46 19.91
N ARG A 338 8.62 9.52 20.27
CA ARG A 338 9.73 9.77 21.22
C ARG A 338 10.72 10.82 20.73
N SER A 339 10.89 10.97 19.41
CA SER A 339 11.80 11.97 18.83
C SER A 339 11.23 13.38 18.79
N LEU A 340 9.92 13.55 19.01
CA LEU A 340 9.26 14.84 18.98
C LEU A 340 9.12 15.45 20.39
N PRO A 341 9.24 16.79 20.52
CA PRO A 341 8.86 17.51 21.74
C PRO A 341 7.40 17.25 22.12
N VAL A 342 7.08 17.33 23.41
CA VAL A 342 5.75 16.98 23.95
C VAL A 342 4.63 17.85 23.35
N GLU A 343 4.95 19.07 22.92
CA GLU A 343 4.06 20.01 22.27
C GLU A 343 3.65 19.57 20.86
N GLU A 344 4.52 18.83 20.16
CA GLU A 344 4.30 18.33 18.80
C GLU A 344 3.78 16.89 18.77
N GLN A 345 3.72 16.22 19.93
CA GLN A 345 3.21 14.86 20.02
C GLN A 345 1.70 14.80 19.69
N PRO A 346 1.27 13.78 18.93
CA PRO A 346 -0.13 13.62 18.58
C PRO A 346 -0.96 13.33 19.84
N LYS A 347 -2.16 13.92 19.91
CA LYS A 347 -3.16 13.56 20.93
C LYS A 347 -4.02 12.38 20.48
N GLN A 348 -4.15 12.19 19.16
CA GLN A 348 -4.88 11.06 18.59
C GLN A 348 -4.13 10.44 17.41
N ILE A 349 -4.14 9.12 17.33
CA ILE A 349 -3.63 8.32 16.22
C ILE A 349 -4.76 7.49 15.64
N ILE A 350 -5.04 7.69 14.36
CA ILE A 350 -6.08 6.99 13.62
C ILE A 350 -5.43 5.95 12.71
N VAL A 351 -5.76 4.68 12.90
CA VAL A 351 -5.27 3.61 12.03
C VAL A 351 -6.25 3.29 10.92
N THR A 352 -5.74 3.14 9.70
CA THR A 352 -6.54 2.72 8.55
C THR A 352 -6.99 1.26 8.63
N ARG A 353 -6.22 0.42 9.32
CA ARG A 353 -6.45 -1.04 9.39
C ARG A 353 -6.48 -1.52 10.83
N LYS A 354 -7.57 -2.22 11.21
CA LYS A 354 -7.80 -2.75 12.58
C LYS A 354 -6.65 -3.60 13.12
N GLY A 355 -5.87 -4.24 12.25
CA GLY A 355 -4.71 -5.04 12.64
C GLY A 355 -3.57 -4.26 13.29
N MET A 356 -3.58 -2.92 13.21
CA MET A 356 -2.60 -2.01 13.81
C MET A 356 -2.97 -1.53 15.22
N LEU A 357 -4.22 -1.73 15.67
CA LEU A 357 -4.66 -1.34 17.01
C LEU A 357 -3.84 -2.05 18.10
N ASP A 358 -3.86 -3.39 18.12
CA ASP A 358 -3.16 -4.16 19.16
C ASP A 358 -1.64 -3.85 19.22
N PRO A 359 -0.89 -3.75 18.11
CA PRO A 359 0.53 -3.40 18.18
C PRO A 359 0.79 -1.98 18.70
N LEU A 360 -0.01 -0.98 18.28
CA LEU A 360 0.17 0.40 18.75
C LEU A 360 -0.18 0.55 20.23
N GLU A 361 -1.27 -0.06 20.71
CA GLU A 361 -1.63 -0.07 22.14
C GLU A 361 -0.48 -0.58 23.01
N VAL A 362 0.28 -1.56 22.50
CA VAL A 362 1.41 -2.16 23.23
C VAL A 362 2.66 -1.30 23.17
N HIS A 363 2.93 -0.66 22.04
CA HIS A 363 4.12 0.18 21.85
C HIS A 363 3.96 1.59 22.43
N LEU A 364 2.74 2.06 22.62
CA LEU A 364 2.40 3.38 23.16
C LEU A 364 1.98 3.35 24.64
N LEU A 365 2.31 2.29 25.38
CA LEU A 365 2.07 2.23 26.83
C LEU A 365 2.81 3.34 27.60
N ASP A 366 3.94 3.82 27.05
CA ASP A 366 4.70 4.96 27.60
C ASP A 366 3.97 6.31 27.38
N PHE A 367 2.92 6.33 26.55
CA PHE A 367 2.18 7.52 26.14
C PHE A 367 0.67 7.38 26.44
N PRO A 368 0.27 7.35 27.72
CA PRO A 368 -1.13 7.06 28.11
C PRO A 368 -2.14 8.12 27.63
N ASN A 369 -1.68 9.33 27.30
CA ASN A 369 -2.51 10.43 26.84
C ASN A 369 -2.83 10.40 25.34
N ILE A 370 -2.25 9.46 24.58
CA ILE A 370 -2.47 9.35 23.14
C ILE A 370 -3.61 8.37 22.88
N VAL A 371 -4.68 8.87 22.28
CA VAL A 371 -5.85 8.08 21.92
C VAL A 371 -5.58 7.31 20.63
N ILE A 372 -5.86 6.00 20.61
CA ILE A 372 -5.70 5.15 19.42
C ILE A 372 -7.09 4.79 18.90
N LYS A 373 -7.45 5.27 17.72
CA LYS A 373 -8.78 5.12 17.10
C LYS A 373 -8.71 4.34 15.79
N GLY A 374 -9.71 3.51 15.53
CA GLY A 374 -9.88 2.84 14.23
C GLY A 374 -10.64 3.72 13.24
N SER A 375 -10.44 3.48 11.95
CA SER A 375 -11.25 4.09 10.87
C SER A 375 -12.20 3.08 10.26
N GLU A 376 -13.46 3.45 10.07
CA GLU A 376 -14.41 2.75 9.18
C GLU A 376 -14.24 3.19 7.73
N LEU A 377 -13.71 4.40 7.51
CA LEU A 377 -13.40 4.93 6.19
C LEU A 377 -12.17 4.21 5.61
N GLN A 378 -12.30 3.68 4.39
CA GLN A 378 -11.18 3.08 3.67
C GLN A 378 -10.45 4.13 2.84
N LEU A 379 -9.66 4.98 3.50
CA LEU A 379 -8.93 6.07 2.84
C LEU A 379 -7.84 5.54 1.89
N PRO A 380 -7.60 6.18 0.72
CA PRO A 380 -6.77 5.64 -0.35
C PRO A 380 -5.29 6.03 -0.21
N PHE A 381 -4.74 6.14 1.00
CA PHE A 381 -3.35 6.56 1.22
C PHE A 381 -2.32 5.66 0.52
N GLN A 382 -2.64 4.37 0.34
CA GLN A 382 -1.82 3.44 -0.44
C GLN A 382 -1.56 3.90 -1.89
N ALA A 383 -2.44 4.71 -2.48
CA ALA A 383 -2.29 5.22 -3.84
C ALA A 383 -1.24 6.33 -3.94
N CYS A 384 -0.82 6.92 -2.82
CA CYS A 384 0.21 7.95 -2.78
C CYS A 384 1.55 7.41 -3.34
N LEU A 385 1.88 6.15 -3.10
CA LEU A 385 3.10 5.52 -3.65
C LEU A 385 3.08 5.31 -5.17
N LYS A 386 1.92 5.52 -5.84
CA LYS A 386 1.84 5.50 -7.31
C LYS A 386 2.35 6.81 -7.95
N ILE A 387 2.61 7.83 -7.13
CA ILE A 387 3.26 9.07 -7.55
C ILE A 387 4.76 8.79 -7.71
N GLU A 388 5.32 9.17 -8.85
CA GLU A 388 6.72 8.87 -9.22
C GLU A 388 7.73 9.37 -8.19
N LYS A 389 7.53 10.59 -7.67
CA LYS A 389 8.40 11.19 -6.64
C LYS A 389 8.56 10.27 -5.42
N PHE A 390 7.47 9.66 -4.95
CA PHE A 390 7.50 8.73 -3.81
C PHE A 390 7.93 7.32 -4.21
N GLY A 391 7.42 6.82 -5.34
CA GLY A 391 7.74 5.48 -5.84
C GLY A 391 9.24 5.29 -6.08
N ASP A 392 9.86 6.25 -6.78
CA ASP A 392 11.29 6.23 -7.09
C ASP A 392 12.15 6.36 -5.83
N LEU A 393 11.77 7.27 -4.92
CA LEU A 393 12.47 7.47 -3.65
C LEU A 393 12.51 6.19 -2.83
N ILE A 394 11.38 5.49 -2.71
CA ILE A 394 11.27 4.23 -1.96
C ILE A 394 12.08 3.12 -2.65
N LEU A 395 12.03 3.03 -3.97
CA LEU A 395 12.74 1.98 -4.72
C LEU A 395 14.27 2.18 -4.75
N LYS A 396 14.73 3.44 -4.79
CA LYS A 396 16.17 3.77 -4.81
C LYS A 396 16.83 3.75 -3.44
N ALA A 397 16.06 3.78 -2.35
CA ALA A 397 16.60 3.77 -0.99
C ALA A 397 17.40 2.50 -0.69
N THR A 398 18.63 2.68 -0.22
CA THR A 398 19.56 1.62 0.19
C THR A 398 19.49 1.29 1.68
N GLU A 399 18.89 2.17 2.48
CA GLU A 399 18.76 2.03 3.93
C GLU A 399 17.42 2.58 4.46
N PRO A 400 17.00 2.21 5.69
CA PRO A 400 15.78 2.73 6.30
C PRO A 400 15.92 4.21 6.72
N GLN A 401 15.23 5.12 6.04
CA GLN A 401 15.29 6.56 6.29
C GLN A 401 13.91 7.19 6.48
N MET A 402 13.83 8.24 7.29
CA MET A 402 12.62 9.06 7.46
C MET A 402 12.70 10.26 6.51
N VAL A 403 11.64 10.48 5.73
CA VAL A 403 11.57 11.61 4.79
C VAL A 403 10.31 12.42 5.07
N LEU A 404 10.47 13.74 5.17
CA LEU A 404 9.39 14.68 5.43
C LEU A 404 8.87 15.27 4.12
N PHE A 405 7.55 15.32 3.99
CA PHE A 405 6.86 15.98 2.89
C PHE A 405 5.67 16.79 3.40
N ASN A 406 5.18 17.70 2.58
CA ASN A 406 3.88 18.32 2.78
C ASN A 406 2.97 17.97 1.60
N LEU A 407 1.94 17.14 1.82
CA LEU A 407 1.02 16.71 0.77
C LEU A 407 0.07 17.80 0.27
N TYR A 408 0.00 18.92 0.96
CA TYR A 408 -0.79 20.08 0.52
C TYR A 408 0.03 21.09 -0.26
N ASP A 409 1.35 20.90 -0.39
CA ASP A 409 2.26 21.88 -0.99
C ASP A 409 2.01 23.28 -0.36
N ASP A 410 1.37 24.19 -1.10
CA ASP A 410 1.03 25.54 -0.67
C ASP A 410 -0.49 25.83 -0.59
N TRP A 411 -1.36 24.82 -0.76
CA TRP A 411 -2.82 24.99 -0.79
C TRP A 411 -3.40 25.69 0.44
N LEU A 412 -2.78 25.52 1.62
CA LEU A 412 -3.24 26.15 2.86
C LEU A 412 -3.18 27.69 2.84
N LYS A 413 -2.53 28.30 1.83
CA LYS A 413 -2.56 29.75 1.62
C LYS A 413 -3.90 30.24 1.07
N THR A 414 -4.56 29.45 0.22
CA THR A 414 -5.82 29.85 -0.47
C THR A 414 -7.05 29.11 0.05
N ILE A 415 -6.90 27.88 0.53
CA ILE A 415 -8.02 27.05 0.99
C ILE A 415 -7.82 26.52 2.42
N SER A 416 -8.94 26.18 3.06
CA SER A 416 -8.94 25.58 4.41
C SER A 416 -8.33 24.17 4.41
N SER A 417 -7.85 23.71 5.59
CA SER A 417 -7.37 22.34 5.77
C SER A 417 -8.41 21.28 5.44
N TYR A 418 -9.70 21.55 5.71
CA TYR A 418 -10.81 20.66 5.37
C TYR A 418 -10.92 20.45 3.85
N THR A 419 -10.86 21.56 3.11
CA THR A 419 -10.91 21.55 1.64
C THR A 419 -9.66 20.91 1.05
N ALA A 420 -8.48 21.24 1.58
CA ALA A 420 -7.20 20.66 1.14
C ALA A 420 -7.16 19.14 1.33
N PHE A 421 -7.63 18.64 2.48
CA PHE A 421 -7.74 17.20 2.71
C PHE A 421 -8.73 16.55 1.75
N SER A 422 -9.88 17.18 1.51
CA SER A 422 -10.89 16.66 0.57
C SER A 422 -10.36 16.59 -0.86
N ARG A 423 -9.62 17.60 -1.32
CA ARG A 423 -8.89 17.61 -2.60
C ARG A 423 -7.89 16.46 -2.65
N LEU A 424 -7.08 16.29 -1.62
CA LEU A 424 -6.10 15.20 -1.53
C LEU A 424 -6.76 13.82 -1.63
N ILE A 425 -7.84 13.57 -0.87
CA ILE A 425 -8.56 12.29 -0.91
C ILE A 425 -9.15 12.04 -2.29
N LEU A 426 -9.69 13.07 -2.95
CA LEU A 426 -10.23 12.97 -4.31
C LEU A 426 -9.15 12.55 -5.31
N ILE A 427 -7.97 13.19 -5.27
CA ILE A 427 -6.84 12.85 -6.14
C ILE A 427 -6.35 11.42 -5.86
N LEU A 428 -6.13 11.08 -4.58
CA LEU A 428 -5.65 9.74 -4.21
C LEU A 428 -6.66 8.65 -4.56
N ARG A 429 -7.97 8.91 -4.44
CA ARG A 429 -9.02 7.97 -4.84
C ARG A 429 -9.03 7.78 -6.35
N ALA A 430 -8.92 8.85 -7.12
CA ALA A 430 -8.82 8.78 -8.58
C ALA A 430 -7.57 7.99 -9.02
N LEU A 431 -6.40 8.24 -8.39
CA LEU A 431 -5.18 7.46 -8.62
C LEU A 431 -5.32 5.98 -8.24
N HIS A 432 -6.11 5.68 -7.20
CA HIS A 432 -6.41 4.31 -6.80
C HIS A 432 -7.22 3.59 -7.88
N VAL A 433 -8.26 4.25 -8.40
CA VAL A 433 -9.20 3.74 -9.40
C VAL A 433 -8.54 3.61 -10.78
N ASN A 434 -8.00 4.70 -11.33
CA ASN A 434 -7.39 4.74 -12.65
C ASN A 434 -6.20 5.69 -12.65
N THR A 435 -5.02 5.12 -12.46
CA THR A 435 -3.76 5.87 -12.35
C THR A 435 -3.42 6.64 -13.62
N GLU A 436 -3.56 6.01 -14.80
CA GLU A 436 -3.23 6.60 -16.09
C GLU A 436 -4.09 7.83 -16.39
N ARG A 437 -5.42 7.68 -16.30
CA ARG A 437 -6.34 8.78 -16.63
C ARG A 437 -6.24 9.93 -15.63
N THR A 438 -5.99 9.62 -14.37
CA THR A 438 -5.78 10.65 -13.34
C THR A 438 -4.52 11.48 -13.61
N LYS A 439 -3.41 10.85 -14.01
CA LYS A 439 -2.19 11.57 -14.38
C LYS A 439 -2.41 12.50 -15.57
N VAL A 440 -3.18 12.07 -16.57
CA VAL A 440 -3.56 12.90 -17.72
C VAL A 440 -4.43 14.10 -17.29
N ILE A 441 -5.37 13.89 -16.37
CA ILE A 441 -6.21 14.98 -15.81
C ILE A 441 -5.36 15.99 -15.03
N LEU A 442 -4.39 15.53 -14.25
CA LEU A 442 -3.51 16.40 -13.46
C LEU A 442 -2.54 17.21 -14.34
N LYS A 443 -2.07 16.64 -15.46
CA LYS A 443 -1.12 17.29 -16.38
C LYS A 443 -1.64 17.23 -17.83
N PRO A 444 -2.66 18.04 -18.17
CA PRO A 444 -3.26 18.02 -19.51
C PRO A 444 -2.36 18.70 -20.56
N GLU A 445 -1.56 19.68 -20.14
CA GLU A 445 -0.72 20.50 -21.01
C GLU A 445 0.75 20.46 -20.58
N ARG A 446 1.67 20.86 -21.46
CA ARG A 446 3.11 20.96 -21.14
C ARG A 446 3.42 22.19 -20.28
N THR A 447 2.56 23.21 -20.35
CA THR A 447 2.63 24.47 -19.60
C THR A 447 2.42 24.26 -18.10
N THR A 448 1.70 23.22 -17.69
CA THR A 448 1.46 22.90 -16.27
C THR A 448 2.69 22.25 -15.65
N ILE A 449 3.53 23.08 -15.04
CA ILE A 449 4.73 22.65 -14.34
C ILE A 449 4.41 22.21 -12.90
N THR A 450 5.19 21.25 -12.41
CA THR A 450 5.24 20.92 -10.98
C THR A 450 6.57 21.45 -10.47
N GLU A 451 6.54 22.29 -9.45
CA GLU A 451 7.77 22.80 -8.85
C GLU A 451 8.60 21.66 -8.24
N PRO A 452 9.95 21.76 -8.22
CA PRO A 452 10.80 20.65 -7.73
C PRO A 452 10.50 20.24 -6.29
N HIS A 453 10.12 21.19 -5.43
CA HIS A 453 9.79 20.94 -4.04
C HIS A 453 8.33 20.52 -3.84
N HIS A 454 7.43 20.82 -4.78
CA HIS A 454 6.03 20.41 -4.76
C HIS A 454 5.82 18.96 -5.25
N ILE A 455 4.65 18.43 -4.92
CA ILE A 455 4.20 17.09 -5.35
C ILE A 455 3.18 17.22 -6.46
N TRP A 456 2.29 18.20 -6.37
CA TRP A 456 1.19 18.42 -7.29
C TRP A 456 1.52 19.51 -8.32
N PRO A 457 0.87 19.50 -9.50
CA PRO A 457 0.99 20.59 -10.47
C PRO A 457 0.57 21.93 -9.86
N THR A 458 1.31 23.00 -10.16
CA THR A 458 0.95 24.35 -9.74
C THR A 458 -0.19 24.83 -10.64
N LEU A 459 -1.40 24.94 -10.07
CA LEU A 459 -2.63 25.36 -10.76
C LEU A 459 -3.29 26.48 -9.98
N SER A 460 -4.03 27.34 -10.67
CA SER A 460 -4.93 28.33 -10.06
C SER A 460 -6.15 27.68 -9.41
N ASP A 461 -6.83 28.38 -8.50
CA ASP A 461 -8.02 27.87 -7.82
C ASP A 461 -9.16 27.50 -8.79
N ASP A 462 -9.34 28.28 -9.87
CA ASP A 462 -10.34 27.99 -10.92
C ASP A 462 -10.02 26.72 -11.74
N GLU A 463 -8.74 26.48 -12.00
CA GLU A 463 -8.29 25.25 -12.67
C GLU A 463 -8.46 24.05 -11.75
N TRP A 464 -8.15 24.19 -10.46
CA TRP A 464 -8.37 23.14 -9.46
C TRP A 464 -9.84 22.72 -9.41
N ILE A 465 -10.79 23.65 -9.46
CA ILE A 465 -12.23 23.32 -9.50
C ILE A 465 -12.55 22.43 -10.71
N LYS A 466 -12.04 22.76 -11.90
CA LYS A 466 -12.26 21.96 -13.12
C LYS A 466 -11.65 20.56 -12.99
N VAL A 467 -10.44 20.46 -12.47
CA VAL A 467 -9.74 19.20 -12.22
C VAL A 467 -10.51 18.35 -11.20
N GLU A 468 -10.94 18.92 -10.09
CA GLU A 468 -11.71 18.23 -9.05
C GLU A 468 -13.02 17.63 -9.61
N VAL A 469 -13.74 18.38 -10.45
CA VAL A 469 -14.94 17.85 -11.11
C VAL A 469 -14.61 16.64 -11.99
N GLN A 470 -13.54 16.72 -12.80
CA GLN A 470 -13.12 15.60 -13.65
C GLN A 470 -12.69 14.36 -12.84
N LEU A 471 -12.00 14.56 -11.71
CA LEU A 471 -11.59 13.47 -10.82
C LEU A 471 -12.79 12.80 -10.15
N LYS A 472 -13.76 13.60 -9.69
CA LYS A 472 -15.02 13.10 -9.13
C LYS A 472 -15.79 12.27 -10.16
N ASP A 473 -15.95 12.77 -11.37
CA ASP A 473 -16.67 12.07 -12.44
C ASP A 473 -15.98 10.77 -12.84
N LEU A 474 -14.63 10.74 -12.83
CA LEU A 474 -13.85 9.53 -13.06
C LEU A 474 -14.13 8.44 -12.00
N ILE A 475 -14.17 8.82 -10.72
CA ILE A 475 -14.43 7.91 -9.60
C ILE A 475 -15.86 7.37 -9.70
N LEU A 476 -16.84 8.25 -9.93
CA LEU A 476 -18.25 7.87 -10.02
C LEU A 476 -18.51 6.98 -11.24
N ALA A 477 -17.90 7.27 -12.40
CA ALA A 477 -18.04 6.45 -13.59
C ALA A 477 -17.50 5.02 -13.39
N ASP A 478 -16.37 4.85 -12.69
CA ASP A 478 -15.85 3.53 -12.34
C ASP A 478 -16.76 2.79 -11.37
N TYR A 479 -17.27 3.48 -10.34
CA TYR A 479 -18.23 2.91 -9.40
C TYR A 479 -19.52 2.45 -10.10
N GLY A 480 -20.08 3.31 -10.96
CA GLY A 480 -21.27 3.00 -11.75
C GLY A 480 -21.07 1.82 -12.69
N LYS A 481 -19.90 1.73 -13.34
CA LYS A 481 -19.55 0.59 -14.21
C LYS A 481 -19.35 -0.71 -13.44
N LYS A 482 -18.73 -0.68 -12.26
CA LYS A 482 -18.49 -1.88 -11.45
C LYS A 482 -19.77 -2.43 -10.80
N ASN A 483 -20.65 -1.54 -10.36
CA ASN A 483 -21.87 -1.91 -9.65
C ASN A 483 -23.12 -1.90 -10.54
N ASN A 484 -22.98 -1.57 -11.83
CA ASN A 484 -24.08 -1.38 -12.77
C ASN A 484 -25.15 -0.38 -12.24
N VAL A 485 -24.69 0.77 -11.74
CA VAL A 485 -25.55 1.83 -11.18
C VAL A 485 -25.42 3.09 -12.04
N ASN A 486 -26.56 3.72 -12.34
CA ASN A 486 -26.57 5.03 -12.98
C ASN A 486 -26.12 6.11 -11.97
N VAL A 487 -24.99 6.77 -12.25
CA VAL A 487 -24.36 7.77 -11.37
C VAL A 487 -25.27 8.96 -11.06
N ALA A 488 -26.22 9.29 -11.94
CA ALA A 488 -27.16 10.39 -11.73
C ALA A 488 -28.19 10.09 -10.62
N SER A 489 -28.37 8.83 -10.24
CA SER A 489 -29.30 8.42 -9.18
C SER A 489 -28.69 8.54 -7.77
N LEU A 490 -27.41 8.88 -7.66
CA LEU A 490 -26.69 8.97 -6.39
C LEU A 490 -26.97 10.30 -5.67
N THR A 491 -27.27 10.20 -4.38
CA THR A 491 -27.40 11.35 -3.47
C THR A 491 -26.02 11.93 -3.11
N GLN A 492 -25.98 13.18 -2.64
CA GLN A 492 -24.72 13.81 -2.23
C GLN A 492 -24.03 13.08 -1.06
N SER A 493 -24.80 12.51 -0.13
CA SER A 493 -24.27 11.66 0.94
C SER A 493 -23.63 10.38 0.39
N GLU A 494 -24.26 9.72 -0.59
CA GLU A 494 -23.70 8.51 -1.22
C GLU A 494 -22.44 8.85 -2.03
N ILE A 495 -22.42 9.96 -2.76
CA ILE A 495 -21.22 10.43 -3.48
C ILE A 495 -20.06 10.64 -2.51
N ARG A 496 -20.30 11.33 -1.39
CA ARG A 496 -19.29 11.55 -0.35
C ARG A 496 -18.78 10.22 0.22
N ASP A 497 -19.68 9.31 0.55
CA ASP A 497 -19.34 8.03 1.17
C ASP A 497 -18.56 7.13 0.18
N ILE A 498 -18.86 7.17 -1.13
CA ILE A 498 -18.07 6.50 -2.18
C ILE A 498 -16.65 7.05 -2.23
N ILE A 499 -16.50 8.38 -2.21
CA ILE A 499 -15.17 9.04 -2.25
C ILE A 499 -14.36 8.71 -0.99
N LEU A 500 -15.00 8.67 0.18
CA LEU A 500 -14.37 8.29 1.45
C LEU A 500 -14.13 6.77 1.57
N GLY A 501 -14.70 5.96 0.67
CA GLY A 501 -14.47 4.53 0.58
C GLY A 501 -15.30 3.71 1.57
N MET A 502 -16.51 4.17 1.89
CA MET A 502 -17.49 3.39 2.64
C MET A 502 -18.19 2.38 1.72
N GLU A 503 -18.56 1.23 2.25
CA GLU A 503 -19.38 0.24 1.54
C GLU A 503 -20.84 0.69 1.55
N ILE A 504 -21.38 1.01 0.37
CA ILE A 504 -22.77 1.43 0.21
C ILE A 504 -23.54 0.32 -0.51
N SER A 505 -24.75 0.04 -0.04
CA SER A 505 -25.71 -0.80 -0.76
C SER A 505 -26.11 -0.09 -2.06
N ALA A 506 -26.10 -0.82 -3.19
CA ALA A 506 -26.55 -0.26 -4.46
C ALA A 506 -27.98 0.31 -4.32
N PRO A 507 -28.27 1.52 -4.84
CA PRO A 507 -29.60 2.12 -4.76
C PRO A 507 -30.65 1.23 -5.44
N SER A 508 -31.86 1.19 -4.87
CA SER A 508 -32.94 0.31 -5.35
C SER A 508 -33.34 0.61 -6.80
N ALA A 509 -33.74 -0.42 -7.55
CA ALA A 509 -34.15 -0.30 -8.96
C ALA A 509 -35.28 0.73 -9.18
N GLN A 510 -36.16 0.89 -8.18
CA GLN A 510 -37.26 1.85 -8.22
C GLN A 510 -36.75 3.31 -8.18
N ARG A 511 -35.69 3.61 -7.41
CA ARG A 511 -35.04 4.94 -7.42
C ARG A 511 -34.33 5.23 -8.75
N GLN A 512 -33.74 4.21 -9.36
CA GLN A 512 -33.05 4.34 -10.65
C GLN A 512 -34.05 4.72 -11.76
N GLN A 513 -35.24 4.10 -11.76
CA GLN A 513 -36.31 4.41 -12.71
C GLN A 513 -36.86 5.84 -12.52
N ILE A 514 -37.03 6.31 -11.28
CA ILE A 514 -37.49 7.68 -11.00
C ILE A 514 -36.48 8.72 -11.52
N ALA A 515 -35.19 8.51 -11.29
CA ALA A 515 -34.14 9.41 -11.77
C ALA A 515 -34.05 9.45 -13.31
N GLU A 516 -34.29 8.32 -14.00
CA GLU A 516 -34.37 8.29 -15.47
C GLU A 516 -35.59 9.07 -16.01
N ILE A 517 -36.74 8.97 -15.35
CA ILE A 517 -37.96 9.73 -15.70
C ILE A 517 -37.77 11.23 -15.48
N GLU A 518 -37.14 11.64 -14.37
CA GLU A 518 -36.84 13.05 -14.11
C GLU A 518 -35.84 13.63 -15.13
N LYS A 519 -34.86 12.82 -15.57
CA LYS A 519 -33.90 13.23 -16.61
C LYS A 519 -34.60 13.43 -17.96
N GLN A 520 -35.51 12.54 -18.35
CA GLN A 520 -36.31 12.71 -19.58
C GLN A 520 -37.19 13.97 -19.51
N THR A 521 -37.77 14.27 -18.34
CA THR A 521 -38.58 15.49 -18.12
C THR A 521 -37.73 16.78 -18.18
N LYS A 522 -36.49 16.75 -17.69
CA LYS A 522 -35.54 17.88 -17.77
C LYS A 522 -34.99 18.10 -19.18
N GLU A 523 -34.70 17.04 -19.92
CA GLU A 523 -34.26 17.14 -21.32
C GLU A 523 -35.39 17.68 -22.23
N GLN A 524 -36.66 17.39 -21.91
CA GLN A 524 -37.80 18.00 -22.60
C GLN A 524 -38.02 19.50 -22.30
N SER A 525 -37.52 20.02 -21.17
CA SER A 525 -37.75 21.41 -20.76
C SER A 525 -36.64 22.40 -21.17
N GLN A 526 -35.53 21.93 -21.75
CA GLN A 526 -34.39 22.75 -22.20
C GLN A 526 -34.28 22.95 -23.74
N LEU A 527 -35.36 22.74 -24.50
CA LEU A 527 -35.41 23.09 -25.92
C LEU A 527 -35.86 24.56 -26.10
N THR A 528 -34.97 25.53 -25.89
CA THR A 528 -35.19 26.92 -26.35
C THR A 528 -34.33 27.17 -27.58
N ALA A 529 -34.97 27.27 -28.75
CA ALA A 529 -34.31 27.52 -30.03
C ALA A 529 -33.82 28.97 -30.10
N THR A 530 -32.55 29.19 -30.45
CA THR A 530 -32.00 30.53 -30.66
C THR A 530 -32.08 30.86 -32.15
N THR A 531 -32.84 31.90 -32.52
CA THR A 531 -32.94 32.40 -33.89
C THR A 531 -31.93 33.51 -34.11
N THR A 532 -31.07 33.38 -35.12
CA THR A 532 -30.13 34.45 -35.51
C THR A 532 -30.53 34.98 -36.88
N ARG A 533 -30.65 36.31 -37.01
CA ARG A 533 -31.05 37.01 -38.24
C ARG A 533 -29.81 37.59 -38.92
N THR A 534 -29.53 37.20 -40.15
CA THR A 534 -28.42 37.77 -40.94
C THR A 534 -28.87 38.08 -42.37
N VAL A 535 -28.28 39.11 -42.98
CA VAL A 535 -28.66 39.62 -44.31
C VAL A 535 -27.52 39.37 -45.29
N ASN A 536 -27.81 38.88 -46.50
CA ASN A 536 -26.79 38.68 -47.53
C ASN A 536 -26.46 39.99 -48.28
N LYS A 537 -25.41 40.00 -49.12
CA LYS A 537 -24.98 41.18 -49.91
C LYS A 537 -26.02 41.73 -50.91
N HIS A 538 -27.14 41.07 -51.12
CA HIS A 538 -28.26 41.48 -51.97
C HIS A 538 -29.52 41.93 -51.20
N GLY A 539 -29.46 41.99 -49.86
CA GLY A 539 -30.53 42.59 -49.04
C GLY A 539 -31.66 41.65 -48.62
N ASP A 540 -31.56 40.35 -48.92
CA ASP A 540 -32.53 39.36 -48.46
C ASP A 540 -32.23 38.90 -47.02
N GLU A 541 -33.26 38.91 -46.16
CA GLU A 541 -33.16 38.48 -44.77
C GLU A 541 -33.17 36.94 -44.66
N ILE A 542 -32.12 36.37 -44.07
CA ILE A 542 -32.06 34.95 -43.71
C ILE A 542 -32.27 34.82 -42.20
N ILE A 543 -33.33 34.11 -41.82
CA ILE A 543 -33.63 33.76 -40.43
C ILE A 543 -33.22 32.29 -40.24
N THR A 544 -32.16 32.05 -39.49
CA THR A 544 -31.69 30.68 -39.18
C THR A 544 -32.06 30.35 -37.74
N SER A 545 -32.94 29.35 -37.56
CA SER A 545 -33.34 28.80 -36.27
C SER A 545 -32.52 27.56 -35.96
N THR A 546 -31.59 27.65 -35.01
CA THR A 546 -30.76 26.52 -34.60
C THR A 546 -31.42 25.80 -33.42
N THR A 547 -31.89 24.57 -33.63
CA THR A 547 -32.63 23.76 -32.64
C THR A 547 -31.77 22.68 -31.96
N SER A 548 -30.46 22.61 -32.20
CA SER A 548 -29.60 21.62 -31.56
C SER A 548 -28.25 22.18 -31.12
N ASN A 549 -27.83 21.85 -29.89
CA ASN A 549 -26.49 22.08 -29.34
C ASN A 549 -25.40 21.20 -30.01
N TYR A 550 -25.74 20.41 -31.04
CA TYR A 550 -24.80 19.49 -31.68
C TYR A 550 -23.81 20.22 -32.61
N GLU A 551 -24.21 21.36 -33.18
CA GLU A 551 -23.40 22.11 -34.15
C GLU A 551 -22.44 23.14 -33.49
N THR A 552 -22.64 23.46 -32.21
CA THR A 552 -21.72 24.31 -31.41
C THR A 552 -20.63 23.52 -30.68
N GLN A 553 -20.68 22.18 -30.69
CA GLN A 553 -19.52 21.39 -30.29
C GLN A 553 -18.45 21.55 -31.37
N THR A 554 -17.38 22.29 -31.05
CA THR A 554 -16.14 22.28 -31.82
C THR A 554 -15.80 20.81 -32.10
N PHE A 555 -15.90 20.40 -33.37
CA PHE A 555 -15.62 19.04 -33.79
C PHE A 555 -14.13 18.78 -33.56
N SER A 556 -13.78 18.34 -32.35
CA SER A 556 -12.44 17.86 -32.03
C SER A 556 -12.31 16.50 -32.69
N SER A 557 -11.52 16.45 -33.78
CA SER A 557 -11.27 15.20 -34.48
C SER A 557 -10.79 14.15 -33.45
N LYS A 558 -11.32 12.92 -33.51
CA LYS A 558 -10.90 11.75 -32.68
C LYS A 558 -9.43 11.32 -32.93
N THR A 559 -8.61 12.21 -33.45
CA THR A 559 -7.27 12.06 -34.03
C THR A 559 -6.31 13.09 -33.47
N GLU A 560 -6.60 13.74 -32.34
CA GLU A 560 -5.64 14.64 -31.71
C GLU A 560 -4.41 13.86 -31.22
N TRP A 561 -3.28 14.05 -31.90
CA TRP A 561 -2.04 13.33 -31.63
C TRP A 561 -1.37 13.79 -30.33
N ARG A 562 -1.66 15.01 -29.85
CA ARG A 562 -1.06 15.59 -28.63
C ARG A 562 -1.46 14.80 -27.37
N VAL A 563 -2.76 14.54 -27.20
CA VAL A 563 -3.29 13.75 -26.07
C VAL A 563 -2.68 12.34 -26.06
N ARG A 564 -2.54 11.73 -27.23
CA ARG A 564 -1.90 10.41 -27.36
C ARG A 564 -0.40 10.45 -27.07
N ALA A 565 0.29 11.50 -27.49
CA ALA A 565 1.72 11.67 -27.20
C ALA A 565 1.98 11.79 -25.70
N ILE A 566 1.15 12.54 -24.97
CA ILE A 566 1.23 12.62 -23.49
C ILE A 566 0.89 11.27 -22.86
N SER A 567 -0.13 10.57 -23.37
CA SER A 567 -0.49 9.25 -22.84
C SER A 567 0.60 8.19 -23.09
N ALA A 568 1.34 8.31 -24.19
CA ALA A 568 2.42 7.39 -24.55
C ALA A 568 3.62 7.47 -23.60
N THR A 569 3.88 8.62 -22.94
CA THR A 569 4.98 8.73 -21.96
C THR A 569 4.81 7.80 -20.76
N ASN A 570 3.56 7.44 -20.45
CA ASN A 570 3.22 6.55 -19.33
C ASN A 570 3.25 5.06 -19.70
N LEU A 571 3.53 4.69 -20.95
CA LEU A 571 3.55 3.29 -21.40
C LEU A 571 4.53 2.40 -20.60
N HIS A 572 5.62 2.99 -20.09
CA HIS A 572 6.58 2.29 -19.25
C HIS A 572 5.94 1.69 -17.98
N LEU A 573 4.87 2.29 -17.43
CA LEU A 573 4.17 1.80 -16.23
C LEU A 573 3.50 0.45 -16.47
N ARG A 574 3.04 0.18 -17.69
CA ARG A 574 2.39 -1.10 -18.06
C ARG A 574 3.39 -2.27 -18.06
N THR A 575 4.69 -1.98 -18.21
CA THR A 575 5.74 -3.00 -18.18
C THR A 575 5.99 -3.60 -16.79
N ASN A 576 5.38 -3.03 -15.74
CA ASN A 576 5.43 -3.58 -14.39
C ASN A 576 4.52 -4.82 -14.23
N HIS A 577 3.46 -4.90 -15.02
CA HIS A 577 2.49 -5.99 -15.00
C HIS A 577 2.42 -6.64 -16.37
N ILE A 578 3.26 -7.66 -16.58
CA ILE A 578 3.33 -8.40 -17.84
C ILE A 578 2.71 -9.78 -17.64
N TYR A 579 1.68 -10.08 -18.41
CA TYR A 579 1.05 -11.39 -18.49
C TYR A 579 1.54 -12.09 -19.75
N VAL A 580 1.92 -13.37 -19.61
CA VAL A 580 2.31 -14.21 -20.74
C VAL A 580 1.28 -15.33 -20.84
N SER A 581 0.52 -15.35 -21.94
CA SER A 581 -0.39 -16.43 -22.26
C SER A 581 0.40 -17.58 -22.87
N SER A 582 0.59 -18.65 -22.11
CA SER A 582 1.22 -19.90 -22.56
C SER A 582 0.22 -21.05 -22.41
N ASP A 583 0.10 -21.88 -23.43
CA ASP A 583 -0.59 -23.18 -23.33
C ASP A 583 0.27 -24.20 -22.54
N ASP A 584 -0.33 -25.35 -22.21
CA ASP A 584 0.38 -26.47 -21.57
C ASP A 584 1.63 -26.89 -22.36
N ILE A 585 2.68 -27.27 -21.63
CA ILE A 585 4.00 -27.63 -22.20
C ILE A 585 3.83 -28.84 -23.13
N LYS A 586 4.03 -28.64 -24.43
CA LYS A 586 4.12 -29.72 -25.41
C LYS A 586 5.58 -30.14 -25.57
N GLU A 587 5.88 -31.44 -25.42
CA GLU A 587 7.25 -31.99 -25.56
C GLU A 587 7.84 -31.85 -26.97
N THR A 588 7.02 -31.57 -27.98
CA THR A 588 7.39 -31.60 -29.40
C THR A 588 7.54 -30.20 -30.05
N GLY A 589 7.49 -29.10 -29.29
CA GLY A 589 7.54 -27.72 -29.82
C GLY A 589 8.76 -26.91 -29.38
N TYR A 590 9.11 -25.87 -30.15
CA TYR A 590 10.13 -24.89 -29.75
C TYR A 590 9.64 -23.99 -28.62
N THR A 591 10.55 -23.65 -27.69
CA THR A 591 10.30 -22.65 -26.65
C THR A 591 11.05 -21.36 -26.96
N TYR A 592 10.33 -20.24 -27.01
CA TYR A 592 10.90 -18.93 -27.35
C TYR A 592 11.20 -18.12 -26.09
N ILE A 593 12.40 -17.58 -25.99
CA ILE A 593 12.81 -16.76 -24.84
C ILE A 593 12.99 -15.31 -25.30
N LEU A 594 12.12 -14.42 -24.82
CA LEU A 594 12.17 -12.98 -25.09
C LEU A 594 12.85 -12.23 -23.92
N PRO A 595 13.93 -11.47 -24.18
CA PRO A 595 14.55 -10.65 -23.14
C PRO A 595 13.65 -9.52 -22.67
N LYS A 596 13.57 -9.29 -21.35
CA LYS A 596 12.71 -8.22 -20.83
C LYS A 596 13.18 -6.82 -21.22
N ASN A 597 14.48 -6.61 -21.44
CA ASN A 597 15.00 -5.29 -21.80
C ASN A 597 14.46 -4.81 -23.16
N VAL A 598 14.45 -5.69 -24.17
CA VAL A 598 13.90 -5.36 -25.49
C VAL A 598 12.39 -5.24 -25.45
N LEU A 599 11.69 -6.10 -24.70
CA LEU A 599 10.24 -5.97 -24.53
C LEU A 599 9.85 -4.62 -23.89
N LYS A 600 10.52 -4.25 -22.79
CA LYS A 600 10.27 -2.96 -22.12
C LYS A 600 10.47 -1.79 -23.06
N LYS A 601 11.56 -1.79 -23.83
CA LYS A 601 11.83 -0.72 -24.81
C LYS A 601 10.80 -0.73 -25.95
N PHE A 602 10.42 -1.90 -26.47
CA PHE A 602 9.41 -2.05 -27.52
C PHE A 602 8.03 -1.50 -27.09
N VAL A 603 7.61 -1.77 -25.84
CA VAL A 603 6.38 -1.18 -25.28
C VAL A 603 6.52 0.35 -25.13
N THR A 604 7.67 0.83 -24.66
CA THR A 604 7.89 2.28 -24.41
C THR A 604 7.88 3.12 -25.69
N ILE A 605 8.38 2.57 -26.81
CA ILE A 605 8.41 3.29 -28.10
C ILE A 605 7.10 3.24 -28.89
N SER A 606 6.07 2.55 -28.38
CA SER A 606 4.82 2.29 -29.10
C SER A 606 3.77 3.40 -28.96
N ASP A 607 2.62 3.25 -29.63
CA ASP A 607 1.42 4.07 -29.44
C ASP A 607 0.28 3.22 -28.87
N LEU A 608 -0.61 3.85 -28.11
CA LEU A 608 -1.77 3.17 -27.51
C LEU A 608 -2.83 2.73 -28.55
N ARG A 609 -2.79 3.28 -29.76
CA ARG A 609 -3.80 3.04 -30.80
C ARG A 609 -3.21 2.49 -32.09
N ALA A 610 -2.16 3.11 -32.62
CA ALA A 610 -1.49 2.66 -33.83
C ALA A 610 -0.55 1.49 -33.51
N GLN A 611 -0.70 0.39 -34.26
CA GLN A 611 0.15 -0.78 -34.11
C GLN A 611 1.57 -0.49 -34.63
N ILE A 612 2.58 -1.05 -33.96
CA ILE A 612 3.96 -1.08 -34.42
C ILE A 612 4.46 -2.53 -34.43
N CYS A 613 5.41 -2.85 -35.28
CA CYS A 613 5.99 -4.17 -35.49
C CYS A 613 7.53 -4.14 -35.41
N ALA A 614 8.13 -5.26 -35.00
CA ALA A 614 9.55 -5.53 -35.18
C ALA A 614 9.77 -6.98 -35.62
N PHE A 615 10.73 -7.21 -36.50
CA PHE A 615 11.17 -8.56 -36.87
C PHE A 615 12.06 -9.15 -35.77
N LEU A 616 11.92 -10.45 -35.55
CA LEU A 616 12.57 -11.22 -34.51
C LEU A 616 13.72 -12.03 -35.08
N TYR A 617 14.92 -11.87 -34.53
CA TYR A 617 16.09 -12.65 -34.87
C TYR A 617 16.72 -13.25 -33.61
N GLY A 618 17.24 -14.46 -33.72
CA GLY A 618 17.82 -15.16 -32.58
C GLY A 618 18.63 -16.38 -32.96
N VAL A 619 19.02 -17.12 -31.93
CA VAL A 619 19.81 -18.35 -32.04
C VAL A 619 19.34 -19.36 -31.02
N SER A 620 19.53 -20.65 -31.31
CA SER A 620 19.44 -21.67 -30.27
C SER A 620 20.71 -21.68 -29.42
N PRO A 621 20.60 -21.84 -28.09
CA PRO A 621 21.77 -22.06 -27.26
C PRO A 621 22.44 -23.39 -27.66
N PRO A 622 23.78 -23.50 -27.54
CA PRO A 622 24.52 -24.69 -27.96
C PRO A 622 24.06 -25.96 -27.21
N ASP A 623 23.57 -25.79 -25.99
CA ASP A 623 23.16 -26.89 -25.12
C ASP A 623 21.74 -27.41 -25.43
N ASN A 624 20.90 -26.64 -26.12
CA ASN A 624 19.51 -27.03 -26.37
C ASN A 624 18.93 -26.45 -27.68
N PRO A 625 18.79 -27.26 -28.74
CA PRO A 625 18.28 -26.81 -30.04
C PRO A 625 16.76 -26.53 -30.03
N GLN A 626 16.01 -27.07 -29.06
CA GLN A 626 14.56 -26.83 -28.93
C GLN A 626 14.24 -25.46 -28.31
N VAL A 627 15.24 -24.77 -27.78
CA VAL A 627 15.10 -23.41 -27.25
C VAL A 627 15.53 -22.40 -28.30
N LYS A 628 14.78 -21.32 -28.45
CA LYS A 628 15.05 -20.20 -29.35
C LYS A 628 15.20 -18.92 -28.53
N GLU A 629 16.42 -18.41 -28.40
CA GLU A 629 16.70 -17.17 -27.69
C GLU A 629 16.64 -15.98 -28.63
N LEU A 630 15.67 -15.08 -28.41
CA LEU A 630 15.53 -13.85 -29.19
C LEU A 630 16.62 -12.86 -28.81
N ARG A 631 17.54 -12.58 -29.74
CA ARG A 631 18.69 -11.69 -29.50
C ARG A 631 18.50 -10.30 -30.07
N CYS A 632 17.78 -10.17 -31.18
CA CYS A 632 17.66 -8.91 -31.91
C CYS A 632 16.21 -8.64 -32.34
N LEU A 633 15.76 -7.40 -32.11
CA LEU A 633 14.52 -6.86 -32.69
C LEU A 633 14.89 -5.83 -33.77
N VAL A 634 14.47 -6.07 -35.00
CA VAL A 634 14.68 -5.13 -36.12
C VAL A 634 13.41 -4.33 -36.35
N LEU A 635 13.49 -3.00 -36.27
CA LEU A 635 12.38 -2.11 -36.65
C LEU A 635 12.56 -1.67 -38.11
N PRO A 636 11.78 -2.19 -39.06
CA PRO A 636 11.78 -1.66 -40.42
C PRO A 636 11.05 -0.30 -40.48
N PRO A 637 11.23 0.47 -41.57
CA PRO A 637 10.30 1.54 -41.96
C PRO A 637 8.87 1.00 -41.95
N GLN A 638 7.93 1.67 -41.29
CA GLN A 638 6.56 1.17 -41.16
C GLN A 638 5.56 2.28 -40.81
N TRP A 639 4.29 2.02 -41.09
CA TRP A 639 3.16 2.80 -40.55
C TRP A 639 2.03 1.86 -40.17
N GLY A 640 1.22 2.24 -39.19
CA GLY A 640 0.27 1.34 -38.56
C GLY A 640 -1.09 1.96 -38.35
N THR A 641 -2.13 1.16 -38.53
CA THR A 641 -3.49 1.50 -38.16
C THR A 641 -3.83 0.93 -36.78
N HIS A 642 -5.08 1.03 -36.35
CA HIS A 642 -5.55 0.36 -35.14
C HIS A 642 -5.75 -1.15 -35.32
N GLN A 643 -5.78 -1.63 -36.57
CA GLN A 643 -5.99 -3.03 -36.91
C GLN A 643 -4.74 -3.71 -37.44
N THR A 644 -3.81 -2.97 -38.07
CA THR A 644 -2.78 -3.62 -38.89
C THR A 644 -1.53 -2.81 -39.18
N VAL A 645 -0.46 -3.60 -39.36
CA VAL A 645 0.90 -3.34 -39.81
C VAL A 645 1.10 -3.04 -41.29
N HIS A 646 1.66 -1.91 -41.74
CA HIS A 646 2.18 -1.81 -43.11
C HIS A 646 3.70 -1.76 -43.11
N LEU A 647 4.31 -2.71 -43.85
CA LEU A 647 5.74 -2.94 -43.92
C LEU A 647 6.23 -2.92 -45.40
N PRO A 648 7.50 -2.56 -45.65
CA PRO A 648 8.17 -2.78 -46.92
C PRO A 648 8.37 -4.27 -47.20
N ASN A 649 8.37 -4.64 -48.48
CA ASN A 649 8.63 -6.00 -48.93
C ASN A 649 10.12 -6.39 -48.79
N THR A 650 11.02 -5.41 -48.69
CA THR A 650 12.46 -5.67 -48.60
C THR A 650 12.81 -6.29 -47.22
N PRO A 651 13.44 -7.49 -47.17
CA PRO A 651 13.83 -8.10 -45.90
C PRO A 651 14.97 -7.34 -45.22
N PRO A 652 15.07 -7.42 -43.89
CA PRO A 652 16.22 -6.95 -43.13
C PRO A 652 17.51 -7.62 -43.60
N ASN A 653 18.53 -6.84 -43.96
CA ASN A 653 19.86 -7.35 -44.26
C ASN A 653 20.94 -6.52 -43.56
N HIS A 654 21.83 -7.17 -42.82
CA HIS A 654 22.96 -6.54 -42.14
C HIS A 654 24.00 -7.60 -41.73
N PRO A 655 25.31 -7.28 -41.66
CA PRO A 655 26.34 -8.24 -41.26
C PRO A 655 26.06 -8.96 -39.93
N PHE A 656 25.56 -8.24 -38.92
CA PHE A 656 25.21 -8.83 -37.62
C PHE A 656 24.03 -9.80 -37.65
N LEU A 657 23.18 -9.75 -38.68
CA LEU A 657 22.06 -10.69 -38.82
C LEU A 657 22.47 -12.02 -39.46
N LYS A 658 23.66 -12.12 -40.05
CA LYS A 658 24.10 -13.32 -40.79
C LYS A 658 24.22 -14.56 -39.89
N ASP A 659 24.63 -14.36 -38.64
CA ASP A 659 24.81 -15.44 -37.67
C ASP A 659 23.53 -15.76 -36.88
N MET A 660 22.41 -15.10 -37.20
CA MET A 660 21.11 -15.28 -36.53
C MET A 660 20.06 -15.80 -37.51
N GLU A 661 19.15 -16.64 -37.02
CA GLU A 661 18.01 -17.10 -37.80
C GLU A 661 16.79 -16.17 -37.58
N PRO A 662 15.95 -15.95 -38.62
CA PRO A 662 14.69 -15.24 -38.46
C PRO A 662 13.68 -16.10 -37.69
N LEU A 663 13.13 -15.55 -36.61
CA LEU A 663 12.18 -16.22 -35.72
C LEU A 663 10.77 -15.61 -35.78
N GLY A 664 10.51 -14.73 -36.75
CA GLY A 664 9.20 -14.16 -37.02
C GLY A 664 9.09 -12.68 -36.69
N TRP A 665 7.98 -12.24 -36.09
CA TRP A 665 7.73 -10.83 -35.79
C TRP A 665 6.87 -10.62 -34.54
N ILE A 666 7.04 -9.45 -33.91
CA ILE A 666 6.25 -8.98 -32.77
C ILE A 666 5.51 -7.72 -33.16
N HIS A 667 4.25 -7.56 -32.77
CA HIS A 667 3.53 -6.30 -32.93
C HIS A 667 2.66 -5.93 -31.73
N THR A 668 2.37 -4.64 -31.60
CA THR A 668 1.46 -4.13 -30.57
C THR A 668 0.01 -4.20 -31.05
N GLN A 669 -0.94 -4.37 -30.13
CA GLN A 669 -2.37 -4.25 -30.40
C GLN A 669 -3.08 -3.46 -29.29
N PRO A 670 -4.03 -2.57 -29.65
CA PRO A 670 -4.69 -1.69 -28.68
C PRO A 670 -5.63 -2.44 -27.75
N ASN A 671 -6.19 -3.57 -28.20
CA ASN A 671 -7.10 -4.42 -27.44
C ASN A 671 -6.59 -5.85 -27.45
N GLU A 672 -6.80 -6.57 -26.34
CA GLU A 672 -6.52 -8.01 -26.28
C GLU A 672 -7.61 -8.78 -27.02
N LEU A 673 -7.19 -9.56 -28.03
CA LEU A 673 -8.06 -10.44 -28.80
C LEU A 673 -7.94 -11.88 -28.27
N PRO A 674 -9.05 -12.64 -28.18
CA PRO A 674 -9.00 -14.04 -27.74
C PRO A 674 -8.35 -14.97 -28.78
N GLN A 675 -8.29 -14.51 -30.04
CA GLN A 675 -7.78 -15.22 -31.19
C GLN A 675 -6.80 -14.35 -31.98
N LEU A 676 -5.89 -14.99 -32.72
CA LEU A 676 -4.99 -14.29 -33.64
C LEU A 676 -5.81 -13.58 -34.72
N SER A 677 -5.47 -12.35 -35.08
CA SER A 677 -6.28 -11.63 -36.07
C SER A 677 -6.12 -12.25 -37.46
N PRO A 678 -7.17 -12.26 -38.30
CA PRO A 678 -7.07 -12.76 -39.67
C PRO A 678 -6.04 -11.97 -40.51
N GLN A 679 -5.85 -10.69 -40.19
CA GLN A 679 -4.87 -9.82 -40.84
C GLN A 679 -3.43 -10.25 -40.48
N ASP A 680 -3.18 -10.73 -39.26
CA ASP A 680 -1.86 -11.24 -38.86
C ASP A 680 -1.52 -12.55 -39.59
N ILE A 681 -2.50 -13.44 -39.79
CA ILE A 681 -2.31 -14.67 -40.57
C ILE A 681 -1.97 -14.32 -42.02
N THR A 682 -2.73 -13.41 -42.63
CA THR A 682 -2.51 -12.97 -44.02
C THR A 682 -1.13 -12.33 -44.17
N ASN A 683 -0.75 -11.42 -43.26
CA ASN A 683 0.54 -10.75 -43.29
C ASN A 683 1.70 -11.74 -43.07
N HIS A 684 1.58 -12.68 -42.14
CA HIS A 684 2.62 -13.66 -41.88
C HIS A 684 2.80 -14.63 -43.05
N SER A 685 1.71 -15.15 -43.63
CA SER A 685 1.78 -15.98 -44.84
C SER A 685 2.44 -15.25 -46.00
N LYS A 686 2.12 -13.96 -46.20
CA LYS A 686 2.74 -13.15 -47.24
C LYS A 686 4.23 -12.94 -46.99
N LEU A 687 4.62 -12.59 -45.76
CA LEU A 687 6.03 -12.42 -45.38
C LEU A 687 6.83 -13.70 -45.58
N MET A 688 6.26 -14.85 -45.24
CA MET A 688 6.88 -16.16 -45.47
C MET A 688 7.01 -16.49 -46.97
N SER A 689 5.99 -16.19 -47.77
CA SER A 689 6.03 -16.40 -49.23
C SER A 689 7.07 -15.50 -49.92
N ASP A 690 7.22 -14.27 -49.44
CA ASP A 690 8.15 -13.29 -49.99
C ASP A 690 9.60 -13.54 -49.53
N ASN A 691 9.81 -14.28 -48.43
CA ASN A 691 11.12 -14.53 -47.82
C ASN A 691 11.41 -16.02 -47.62
N PRO A 692 12.09 -16.68 -48.57
CA PRO A 692 12.42 -18.11 -48.48
C PRO A 692 13.27 -18.52 -47.27
N SER A 693 13.92 -17.57 -46.59
CA SER A 693 14.70 -17.83 -45.38
C SER A 693 13.86 -18.07 -44.13
N TRP A 694 12.55 -17.82 -44.17
CA TRP A 694 11.63 -18.01 -43.06
C TRP A 694 11.14 -19.45 -43.02
N ASP A 695 11.45 -20.16 -41.94
CA ASP A 695 11.00 -21.52 -41.70
C ASP A 695 9.67 -21.53 -40.94
N GLY A 696 8.61 -22.05 -41.57
CA GLY A 696 7.26 -22.09 -40.98
C GLY A 696 7.14 -22.86 -39.66
N GLU A 697 8.09 -23.75 -39.35
CA GLU A 697 8.14 -24.44 -38.06
C GLU A 697 8.79 -23.61 -36.94
N LYS A 698 9.63 -22.63 -37.31
CA LYS A 698 10.41 -21.80 -36.36
C LYS A 698 9.94 -20.35 -36.25
N THR A 699 9.21 -19.84 -37.24
CA THR A 699 8.76 -18.45 -37.23
C THR A 699 7.45 -18.29 -36.49
N ILE A 700 7.38 -17.27 -35.63
CA ILE A 700 6.22 -17.00 -34.77
C ILE A 700 5.70 -15.57 -34.90
N ILE A 701 4.48 -15.38 -34.44
CA ILE A 701 3.81 -14.07 -34.32
C ILE A 701 3.61 -13.81 -32.84
N ILE A 702 4.24 -12.77 -32.31
CA ILE A 702 4.03 -12.33 -30.93
C ILE A 702 3.10 -11.13 -30.93
N THR A 703 1.94 -11.27 -30.30
CA THR A 703 1.01 -10.16 -30.08
C THR A 703 1.27 -9.54 -28.72
N CYS A 704 1.43 -8.21 -28.65
CA CYS A 704 1.60 -7.45 -27.42
C CYS A 704 0.38 -6.54 -27.20
N SER A 705 -0.55 -6.99 -26.37
CA SER A 705 -1.82 -6.30 -26.11
C SER A 705 -1.72 -5.32 -24.95
N PHE A 706 -2.29 -4.14 -25.14
CA PHE A 706 -2.33 -3.10 -24.11
C PHE A 706 -3.62 -3.12 -23.29
N THR A 707 -3.54 -3.78 -22.13
CA THR A 707 -4.60 -3.77 -21.11
C THR A 707 -4.42 -2.60 -20.14
N PRO A 708 -5.48 -2.11 -19.46
CA PRO A 708 -5.34 -1.04 -18.48
C PRO A 708 -4.30 -1.40 -17.40
N GLY A 709 -3.22 -0.62 -17.31
CA GLY A 709 -2.14 -0.80 -16.33
C GLY A 709 -1.22 -2.01 -16.55
N SER A 710 -1.35 -2.75 -17.66
CA SER A 710 -0.61 -3.99 -17.91
C SER A 710 -0.37 -4.24 -19.41
N CYS A 711 0.47 -5.23 -19.71
CA CYS A 711 0.67 -5.76 -21.06
C CYS A 711 0.43 -7.27 -21.06
N SER A 712 -0.28 -7.78 -22.06
CA SER A 712 -0.48 -9.22 -22.27
C SER A 712 0.25 -9.65 -23.54
N LEU A 713 1.08 -10.70 -23.46
CA LEU A 713 1.77 -11.26 -24.61
C LEU A 713 1.27 -12.67 -24.91
N THR A 714 1.04 -12.94 -26.19
CA THR A 714 0.76 -14.30 -26.69
C THR A 714 1.62 -14.56 -27.92
N ALA A 715 2.17 -15.77 -28.01
CA ALA A 715 2.94 -16.22 -29.17
C ALA A 715 2.15 -17.26 -29.95
N TYR A 716 2.14 -17.12 -31.27
CA TYR A 716 1.41 -18.00 -32.19
C TYR A 716 2.34 -18.50 -33.30
N LYS A 717 2.06 -19.69 -33.80
CA LYS A 717 2.65 -20.25 -35.02
C LYS A 717 1.52 -20.58 -36.00
N LEU A 718 1.75 -20.43 -37.30
CA LEU A 718 0.76 -20.85 -38.31
C LEU A 718 0.81 -22.36 -38.53
N THR A 719 -0.36 -22.96 -38.70
CA THR A 719 -0.47 -24.34 -39.20
C THR A 719 -0.35 -24.33 -40.73
N PRO A 720 -0.03 -25.47 -41.37
CA PRO A 720 0.02 -25.55 -42.84
C PRO A 720 -1.29 -25.11 -43.52
N SER A 721 -2.44 -25.41 -42.90
CA SER A 721 -3.74 -24.94 -43.41
C SER A 721 -3.91 -23.43 -43.28
N GLY A 722 -3.43 -22.83 -42.18
CA GLY A 722 -3.43 -21.38 -42.01
C GLY A 722 -2.50 -20.66 -42.98
N TYR A 723 -1.34 -21.25 -43.28
CA TYR A 723 -0.42 -20.71 -44.29
C TYR A 723 -1.09 -20.61 -45.66
N GLU A 724 -1.69 -21.71 -46.13
CA GLU A 724 -2.35 -21.77 -47.43
C GLU A 724 -3.55 -20.81 -47.50
N TRP A 725 -4.36 -20.76 -46.44
CA TRP A 725 -5.48 -19.82 -46.37
C TRP A 725 -5.00 -18.36 -46.41
N GLY A 726 -3.99 -18.00 -45.62
CA GLY A 726 -3.45 -16.64 -45.56
C GLY A 726 -2.83 -16.18 -46.89
N ARG A 727 -2.26 -17.10 -47.68
CA ARG A 727 -1.72 -16.81 -49.01
C ARG A 727 -2.82 -16.52 -50.03
N GLN A 728 -3.96 -17.20 -49.93
CA GLN A 728 -5.09 -17.04 -50.84
C GLN A 728 -6.02 -15.89 -50.44
N ASN A 729 -5.99 -15.46 -49.18
CA ASN A 729 -6.89 -14.44 -48.66
C ASN A 729 -6.59 -13.05 -49.27
N THR A 730 -7.61 -12.47 -49.90
CA THR A 730 -7.57 -11.09 -50.44
C THR A 730 -8.48 -10.13 -49.66
N ASP A 731 -9.33 -10.65 -48.77
CA ASP A 731 -10.26 -9.86 -47.98
C ASP A 731 -9.55 -9.26 -46.75
N LYS A 732 -9.61 -7.93 -46.65
CA LYS A 732 -9.03 -7.14 -45.56
C LYS A 732 -10.03 -6.81 -44.45
N GLY A 733 -11.25 -7.33 -44.52
CA GLY A 733 -12.27 -7.16 -43.48
C GLY A 733 -11.90 -7.85 -42.16
N ASN A 734 -12.66 -7.55 -41.10
CA ASN A 734 -12.44 -8.15 -39.78
C ASN A 734 -12.86 -9.63 -39.69
N ASN A 735 -13.74 -10.10 -40.59
CA ASN A 735 -14.24 -11.49 -40.63
C ASN A 735 -14.16 -12.04 -42.06
N PRO A 736 -12.95 -12.32 -42.57
CA PRO A 736 -12.78 -12.84 -43.92
C PRO A 736 -13.31 -14.27 -44.04
N LYS A 737 -13.80 -14.61 -45.23
CA LYS A 737 -14.41 -15.92 -45.51
C LYS A 737 -13.40 -17.05 -45.32
N GLY A 738 -13.80 -18.07 -44.58
CA GLY A 738 -12.99 -19.28 -44.37
C GLY A 738 -11.95 -19.19 -43.25
N TYR A 739 -11.88 -18.07 -42.50
CA TYR A 739 -11.05 -17.98 -41.30
C TYR A 739 -11.51 -18.98 -40.22
N LEU A 740 -10.58 -19.77 -39.69
CA LEU A 740 -10.82 -20.75 -38.63
C LEU A 740 -9.72 -20.67 -37.56
N PRO A 741 -10.05 -20.86 -36.27
CA PRO A 741 -9.04 -20.93 -35.20
C PRO A 741 -8.01 -22.05 -35.35
N SER A 742 -8.26 -23.06 -36.19
CA SER A 742 -7.31 -24.13 -36.51
C SER A 742 -6.16 -23.70 -37.43
N HIS A 743 -6.18 -22.46 -37.94
CA HIS A 743 -5.14 -21.89 -38.79
C HIS A 743 -3.86 -21.51 -38.03
N TYR A 744 -3.91 -21.48 -36.69
CA TYR A 744 -2.77 -21.18 -35.86
C TYR A 744 -2.77 -22.06 -34.61
N GLU A 745 -1.59 -22.18 -34.00
CA GLU A 745 -1.41 -22.80 -32.69
C GLU A 745 -0.67 -21.85 -31.75
N LYS A 746 -1.02 -21.89 -30.46
CA LYS A 746 -0.26 -21.16 -29.43
C LYS A 746 1.05 -21.89 -29.16
N VAL A 747 2.12 -21.12 -29.03
CA VAL A 747 3.46 -21.65 -28.75
C VAL A 747 4.00 -21.13 -27.43
N GLN A 748 4.93 -21.88 -26.85
CA GLN A 748 5.49 -21.54 -25.56
C GLN A 748 6.46 -20.38 -25.67
N MET A 749 6.25 -19.36 -24.83
CA MET A 749 7.15 -18.22 -24.70
C MET A 749 7.46 -17.94 -23.23
N LEU A 750 8.70 -17.58 -22.95
CA LEU A 750 9.19 -17.19 -21.63
C LEU A 750 9.87 -15.83 -21.69
N LEU A 751 9.81 -15.10 -20.58
CA LEU A 751 10.55 -13.86 -20.39
C LEU A 751 11.80 -14.11 -19.56
N SER A 752 12.95 -13.60 -20.01
CA SER A 752 14.23 -13.76 -19.32
C SER A 752 14.89 -12.43 -18.99
N ASP A 753 15.51 -12.38 -17.81
CA ASP A 753 16.40 -11.30 -17.37
C ASP A 753 17.88 -11.73 -17.41
N ARG A 754 18.18 -12.97 -17.86
CA ARG A 754 19.54 -13.54 -17.82
C ARG A 754 20.45 -13.01 -18.91
N PHE A 755 19.88 -12.55 -20.02
CA PHE A 755 20.63 -11.99 -21.14
C PHE A 755 19.89 -10.76 -21.68
N LEU A 756 20.64 -9.94 -22.41
CA LEU A 756 20.12 -8.72 -23.04
C LEU A 756 19.98 -8.94 -24.54
N GLY A 757 18.85 -8.50 -25.09
CA GLY A 757 18.71 -8.33 -26.54
C GLY A 757 19.09 -6.91 -26.97
N PHE A 758 19.24 -6.70 -28.27
CA PHE A 758 19.52 -5.40 -28.87
C PHE A 758 18.54 -5.07 -30.01
N PHE A 759 18.57 -3.82 -30.47
CA PHE A 759 17.74 -3.34 -31.56
C PHE A 759 18.56 -2.99 -32.79
N MET A 760 17.90 -3.09 -33.95
CA MET A 760 18.36 -2.53 -35.20
C MET A 760 17.28 -1.64 -35.80
N VAL A 761 17.69 -0.51 -36.34
CA VAL A 761 16.80 0.51 -36.90
C VAL A 761 17.32 0.99 -38.25
N PRO A 762 16.52 1.70 -39.07
CA PRO A 762 16.99 2.20 -40.35
C PRO A 762 18.20 3.15 -40.17
N SER A 763 19.20 3.03 -41.04
CA SER A 763 20.39 3.90 -41.01
C SER A 763 20.04 5.33 -41.42
N GLN A 764 19.23 5.46 -42.48
CA GLN A 764 18.69 6.71 -42.98
C GLN A 764 17.18 6.78 -42.74
N GLY A 765 16.72 7.92 -42.26
CA GLY A 765 15.30 8.19 -42.03
C GLY A 765 14.78 7.70 -40.67
N SER A 766 13.46 7.55 -40.61
CA SER A 766 12.71 7.13 -39.42
C SER A 766 12.31 5.67 -39.56
N TRP A 767 12.07 4.95 -38.47
CA TRP A 767 11.33 3.69 -38.53
C TRP A 767 9.80 3.94 -38.59
N ASN A 768 9.30 5.04 -38.03
CA ASN A 768 7.88 5.39 -37.98
C ASN A 768 7.51 6.41 -39.07
N TYR A 769 6.63 6.00 -39.99
CA TYR A 769 6.10 6.82 -41.09
C TYR A 769 4.64 7.23 -40.88
N ASN A 770 4.04 7.06 -39.69
CA ASN A 770 2.64 7.44 -39.45
C ASN A 770 2.34 8.94 -39.71
N PHE A 771 3.30 9.84 -39.50
CA PHE A 771 3.17 11.27 -39.84
C PHE A 771 3.83 11.63 -41.18
N MET A 772 4.35 10.64 -41.89
CA MET A 772 5.06 10.79 -43.16
C MET A 772 4.58 9.74 -44.18
N GLY A 773 3.30 9.37 -44.15
CA GLY A 773 2.77 8.22 -44.90
C GLY A 773 3.03 8.29 -46.40
N VAL A 774 3.04 9.50 -46.98
CA VAL A 774 3.35 9.74 -48.40
C VAL A 774 4.78 9.34 -48.78
N ARG A 775 5.71 9.32 -47.81
CA ARG A 775 7.11 8.92 -48.03
C ARG A 775 7.36 7.41 -47.87
N HIS A 776 6.35 6.65 -47.46
CA HIS A 776 6.47 5.21 -47.30
C HIS A 776 5.96 4.49 -48.55
N ASP A 777 6.80 3.64 -49.15
CA ASP A 777 6.45 2.83 -50.31
C ASP A 777 6.69 1.33 -49.99
N PRO A 778 5.77 0.40 -50.32
CA PRO A 778 5.99 -1.03 -50.10
C PRO A 778 7.23 -1.62 -50.78
N SER A 779 7.71 -1.01 -51.87
CA SER A 779 8.91 -1.42 -52.60
C SER A 779 10.20 -0.70 -52.14
N MET A 780 10.12 0.13 -51.09
CA MET A 780 11.28 0.87 -50.61
C MET A 780 12.39 -0.04 -50.11
N LYS A 781 13.64 0.35 -50.38
CA LYS A 781 14.84 -0.27 -49.83
C LYS A 781 15.32 0.53 -48.61
N TYR A 782 15.86 -0.17 -47.63
CA TYR A 782 16.41 0.43 -46.43
C TYR A 782 17.65 -0.33 -45.99
N GLU A 783 18.57 0.40 -45.36
CA GLU A 783 19.74 -0.14 -44.69
C GLU A 783 19.54 -0.07 -43.18
N LEU A 784 20.25 -0.91 -42.43
CA LEU A 784 20.10 -1.03 -40.97
C LEU A 784 21.36 -0.55 -40.26
N GLN A 785 21.17 -0.04 -39.05
CA GLN A 785 22.24 0.29 -38.11
C GLN A 785 21.91 -0.24 -36.71
N LEU A 786 22.95 -0.48 -35.91
CA LEU A 786 22.81 -0.85 -34.50
C LEU A 786 22.53 0.42 -33.68
N ALA A 787 21.26 0.67 -33.36
CA ALA A 787 20.87 1.77 -32.50
C ALA A 787 19.55 1.49 -31.78
N ASN A 788 19.32 2.20 -30.68
CA ASN A 788 18.07 2.12 -29.94
C ASN A 788 16.94 2.86 -30.71
N PRO A 789 15.74 2.28 -30.81
CA PRO A 789 14.62 2.94 -31.46
C PRO A 789 14.18 4.18 -30.68
N LYS A 790 13.94 5.25 -31.44
CA LYS A 790 13.31 6.49 -30.97
C LYS A 790 11.81 6.25 -30.72
N GLU A 791 11.21 6.98 -29.79
CA GLU A 791 9.78 6.85 -29.43
C GLU A 791 8.84 7.22 -30.57
N PHE A 792 7.61 6.70 -30.56
CA PHE A 792 6.61 6.91 -31.63
C PHE A 792 6.41 8.38 -32.00
N TYR A 793 6.40 9.29 -31.02
CA TYR A 793 6.17 10.73 -31.21
C TYR A 793 7.47 11.56 -31.21
N HIS A 794 8.63 10.93 -31.41
CA HIS A 794 9.91 11.65 -31.49
C HIS A 794 9.93 12.65 -32.66
N GLU A 795 10.63 13.77 -32.51
CA GLU A 795 10.71 14.87 -33.50
C GLU A 795 11.03 14.41 -34.94
N VAL A 796 12.03 13.55 -35.11
CA VAL A 796 12.42 12.91 -36.38
C VAL A 796 11.26 12.22 -37.11
N HIS A 797 10.25 11.74 -36.40
CA HIS A 797 9.12 11.01 -36.98
C HIS A 797 8.03 11.94 -37.50
N ARG A 798 8.10 13.24 -37.17
CA ARG A 798 7.05 14.22 -37.44
C ARG A 798 7.60 15.60 -37.85
N PRO A 799 8.50 15.68 -38.85
CA PRO A 799 9.19 16.92 -39.25
C PRO A 799 8.23 18.03 -39.71
N ALA A 800 7.12 17.68 -40.37
CA ALA A 800 6.13 18.64 -40.85
C ALA A 800 5.54 19.52 -39.73
N HIS A 801 5.39 18.98 -38.52
CA HIS A 801 4.88 19.76 -37.39
C HIS A 801 5.86 20.85 -36.92
N PHE A 802 7.16 20.67 -37.13
CA PHE A 802 8.19 21.64 -36.73
C PHE A 802 8.49 22.64 -37.86
N LEU A 803 8.42 22.20 -39.12
CA LEU A 803 8.58 23.09 -40.28
C LEU A 803 7.45 24.13 -40.38
N ASN A 804 6.24 23.80 -39.91
CA ASN A 804 5.16 24.78 -39.82
C ASN A 804 5.43 25.89 -38.79
N PHE A 805 6.28 25.64 -37.78
CA PHE A 805 6.69 26.66 -36.81
C PHE A 805 7.75 27.60 -37.40
N SER A 806 8.69 27.12 -38.21
CA SER A 806 9.69 27.99 -38.85
C SER A 806 9.06 28.96 -39.86
N SER A 807 7.98 28.57 -40.54
CA SER A 807 7.24 29.48 -41.44
C SER A 807 6.45 30.57 -40.72
N LEU A 808 6.24 30.46 -39.40
CA LEU A 808 5.61 31.51 -38.59
C LEU A 808 6.62 32.56 -38.12
N GLU A 809 7.90 32.20 -37.94
CA GLU A 809 8.96 33.15 -37.56
C GLU A 809 9.33 34.12 -38.71
N ASP A 810 9.16 33.73 -39.98
CA ASP A 810 9.38 34.62 -41.13
C ASP A 810 8.29 35.72 -41.28
N GLY A 811 7.23 35.67 -40.46
CA GLY A 811 6.14 36.66 -40.43
C GLY A 811 6.33 37.80 -39.43
N ASP A 812 7.28 37.70 -38.49
CA ASP A 812 7.48 38.70 -37.45
C ASP A 812 8.50 39.77 -37.87
N GLY A 813 8.07 40.60 -38.81
CA GLY A 813 8.61 41.94 -39.00
C GLY A 813 8.18 42.88 -37.87
N SER A 814 8.51 42.61 -36.61
CA SER A 814 8.37 43.59 -35.52
C SER A 814 9.08 43.15 -34.23
N GLY A 815 10.20 43.81 -33.92
CA GLY A 815 10.85 43.70 -32.61
C GLY A 815 12.35 43.98 -32.63
N ALA A 816 12.75 45.17 -33.09
CA ALA A 816 14.09 45.69 -32.86
C ALA A 816 14.29 45.90 -31.35
N ASP A 817 15.02 44.97 -30.72
CA ASP A 817 15.87 45.08 -29.54
C ASP A 817 15.90 43.74 -28.80
N ARG A 818 16.91 42.91 -29.12
CA ARG A 818 17.38 41.88 -28.20
C ARG A 818 18.89 42.00 -28.07
N GLU A 819 19.32 42.74 -27.05
CA GLU A 819 20.58 42.41 -26.40
C GLU A 819 20.36 41.11 -25.62
N ASP A 820 20.95 40.02 -26.12
CA ASP A 820 21.21 38.82 -25.34
C ASP A 820 22.63 38.94 -24.77
N ALA A 821 22.73 39.24 -23.49
CA ALA A 821 24.00 39.35 -22.79
C ALA A 821 24.13 38.37 -21.62
N PHE A 822 23.30 37.32 -21.52
CA PHE A 822 23.49 36.27 -20.51
C PHE A 822 22.96 34.91 -20.98
N ALA A 823 23.76 34.29 -21.85
CA ALA A 823 24.15 32.88 -21.71
C ALA A 823 24.98 32.65 -20.43
#